data_AF-M7SBU1-F1
#
_entry.id   AF-M7SBU1-F1
#
_cell.length_a   1.000
_cell.length_b   1.000
_cell.length_c   1.000
_cell.angle_alpha   90.00
_cell.angle_beta   90.00
_cell.angle_gamma   90.00
#
_symmetry.space_group_name_H-M   'P 1'
#
loop_
_entity.id
_entity.type
_entity.pdbx_description
1 polymer ?
#
loop_
_entity_poly.entity_id
_entity_poly.type
_entity_poly.pdbx_seq_one_letter_code
_entity_poly.pdbx_strand_id
1 'polypeptide(L)'
;MRPTICATAAAAAALVSAHHHSVAREWMPVLGGGTPDQKPLVPGGPEEKGGLEALLRDVLDLKSLDLSDGGGGEKDMDFQSTQGCVTCEIQDPDVCSGSIAREGPIAAHALRGMTLGSRTSRLFCVATLGLCSYPGVEAEELSFPSPKPAKGRPPPSGSGRNPLKVVHYSDIHVDPFYLEGSNANCSKPICCRDYTATDPPSSHDVPAGPNGEHKCDAPVSLEDSMYAAIRDLVPDAAFALFTGDVVDHAVWNTTRAQNVLDIEDAYGRMAADLPFAVYSTAGNHEADPTNSFPPRSVVDGGDGDRGAQWLYDLLSSKWSSWIGSDGAADAKRFGAFSVRHTNGTESPEDSEDSGSGSPKLRIISLNTNLFYRHNLWLYEEPMQQDPNEQLAWLISELDAAERAGERVYIIGHMPLGSADAFHDGSNYLDQVVNRYEATIAALFFGHTHNDEFQISYSDYENRNSTNAVAMSYIGPSMTPTSGHPSFRVYDVDPVTFGILDVTTYIANMSDPDFHSSKGPTWTKYYSAKEAYGPLVVASTTDSDKKEVADGEVAELTPAFWHNVTEVLQHNSTAFTEFLARKRRGWHVDGDDGDDNGDKKCASSEECVSTEVCRLRGARSQDNCAHPGSRLGRVGLNGRMAGMSIEAWRRDFVAHGMMDQCEVSVVRDTLAAVGVVVRALAGR
;
A
#
# COMPACT_ATOMS: atom_id res chain seq x y z
N MET A 1 24.64 -14.08 26.01
CA MET A 1 25.76 -13.19 25.63
C MET A 1 25.43 -12.25 24.46
N ARG A 2 24.55 -12.60 23.51
CA ARG A 2 24.27 -11.77 22.31
C ARG A 2 23.36 -10.53 22.50
N PRO A 3 22.33 -10.50 23.39
CA PRO A 3 21.57 -9.26 23.67
C PRO A 3 22.45 -8.15 24.26
N THR A 4 23.51 -8.56 24.97
CA THR A 4 24.53 -7.69 25.54
C THR A 4 25.43 -7.07 24.48
N ILE A 5 25.55 -7.68 23.29
CA ILE A 5 26.39 -7.22 22.16
C ILE A 5 25.68 -6.12 21.38
N CYS A 6 24.41 -6.27 21.02
CA CYS A 6 23.62 -5.16 20.43
C CYS A 6 23.53 -3.98 21.41
N ALA A 7 23.39 -4.25 22.71
CA ALA A 7 23.44 -3.22 23.76
C ALA A 7 24.81 -2.51 23.87
N THR A 8 25.92 -3.23 23.75
CA THR A 8 27.27 -2.63 23.85
C THR A 8 27.73 -1.98 22.55
N ALA A 9 27.26 -2.42 21.38
CA ALA A 9 27.57 -1.82 20.10
C ALA A 9 26.83 -0.50 19.88
N ALA A 10 25.55 -0.42 20.24
CA ALA A 10 24.82 0.85 20.25
C ALA A 10 25.35 1.79 21.35
N ALA A 11 25.77 1.26 22.51
CA ALA A 11 26.49 2.04 23.52
C ALA A 11 27.84 2.55 23.01
N ALA A 12 28.58 1.77 22.21
CA ALA A 12 29.85 2.17 21.63
C ALA A 12 29.67 3.22 20.52
N ALA A 13 28.63 3.10 19.69
CA ALA A 13 28.25 4.15 18.73
C ALA A 13 27.88 5.46 19.46
N ALA A 14 27.11 5.37 20.56
CA ALA A 14 26.78 6.52 21.40
C ALA A 14 27.99 7.09 22.18
N LEU A 15 28.93 6.25 22.65
CA LEU A 15 30.12 6.66 23.40
C LEU A 15 31.19 7.30 22.51
N VAL A 16 31.29 6.92 21.23
CA VAL A 16 32.15 7.61 20.25
C VAL A 16 31.63 9.02 19.95
N SER A 17 30.31 9.24 20.08
CA SER A 17 29.67 10.56 19.95
C SER A 17 29.86 11.48 21.17
N ALA A 18 30.22 10.95 22.33
CA ALA A 18 30.30 11.71 23.59
C ALA A 18 31.56 12.60 23.74
N HIS A 19 32.35 12.80 22.68
CA HIS A 19 33.52 13.69 22.72
C HIS A 19 33.22 15.17 22.40
N HIS A 20 31.96 15.53 22.14
CA HIS A 20 31.54 16.93 21.93
C HIS A 20 30.24 17.26 22.67
N HIS A 21 30.30 17.48 24.00
CA HIS A 21 29.15 18.01 24.75
C HIS A 21 29.52 19.26 25.57
N SER A 22 28.89 20.38 25.22
CA SER A 22 28.81 21.58 26.07
C SER A 22 27.60 22.46 25.72
N VAL A 23 26.38 21.92 25.55
CA VAL A 23 25.14 22.74 25.69
C VAL A 23 23.96 21.84 26.09
N ALA A 24 23.71 21.65 27.39
CA ALA A 24 22.51 20.98 27.88
C ALA A 24 22.10 21.54 29.25
N ARG A 25 21.75 22.83 29.31
CA ARG A 25 21.07 23.45 30.45
C ARG A 25 20.26 24.65 29.97
N GLU A 26 19.05 24.42 29.45
CA GLU A 26 17.99 25.44 29.41
C GLU A 26 16.64 24.90 28.89
N TRP A 27 16.04 23.85 29.51
CA TRP A 27 14.69 23.40 29.11
C TRP A 27 13.85 22.85 30.28
N MET A 28 13.24 23.76 31.04
CA MET A 28 11.98 23.63 31.81
C MET A 28 11.48 25.08 32.00
N PRO A 29 10.19 25.49 31.85
CA PRO A 29 8.94 24.71 31.91
C PRO A 29 7.80 25.14 30.93
N VAL A 30 6.95 24.22 30.44
CA VAL A 30 5.54 24.54 30.06
C VAL A 30 4.67 23.33 30.40
N LEU A 31 4.09 23.33 31.59
CA LEU A 31 3.06 22.38 32.00
C LEU A 31 1.88 23.15 32.58
N GLY A 32 0.69 22.95 32.01
CA GLY A 32 -0.59 23.16 32.70
C GLY A 32 -1.63 23.96 31.93
N GLY A 33 -2.74 23.29 31.57
CA GLY A 33 -4.03 23.96 31.35
C GLY A 33 -4.91 23.31 30.28
N GLY A 34 -5.83 22.43 30.65
CA GLY A 34 -6.91 21.95 29.78
C GLY A 34 -7.83 20.93 30.49
N THR A 35 -9.13 21.22 30.51
CA THR A 35 -10.21 20.65 31.35
C THR A 35 -10.72 19.25 30.96
N PRO A 36 -11.45 18.54 31.84
CA PRO A 36 -11.80 17.14 31.69
C PRO A 36 -13.18 16.97 31.02
N ASP A 37 -13.23 16.33 29.85
CA ASP A 37 -14.36 15.50 29.43
C ASP A 37 -14.00 14.72 28.16
N GLN A 38 -13.28 13.61 28.36
CA GLN A 38 -13.25 12.43 27.50
C GLN A 38 -12.50 11.36 28.29
N LYS A 39 -13.20 10.28 28.70
CA LYS A 39 -12.55 9.14 29.36
C LYS A 39 -11.72 8.37 28.32
N PRO A 40 -10.40 8.23 28.48
CA PRO A 40 -9.62 7.28 27.71
C PRO A 40 -9.82 5.88 28.30
N LEU A 41 -10.14 4.90 27.45
CA LEU A 41 -10.12 3.49 27.79
C LEU A 41 -8.75 2.88 27.50
N VAL A 42 -7.68 3.37 28.14
CA VAL A 42 -6.41 2.64 28.44
C VAL A 42 -5.75 3.32 29.67
N PRO A 43 -5.25 2.58 30.68
CA PRO A 43 -4.66 3.17 31.88
C PRO A 43 -3.20 3.57 31.63
N GLY A 44 -2.96 4.81 31.18
CA GLY A 44 -1.60 5.36 31.06
C GLY A 44 -1.30 6.41 32.13
N GLY A 45 -0.39 6.11 33.05
CA GLY A 45 0.04 7.03 34.11
C GLY A 45 1.00 8.13 33.62
N PRO A 46 1.26 9.18 34.41
CA PRO A 46 2.18 10.27 34.06
C PRO A 46 3.63 9.82 33.81
N GLU A 47 4.05 8.64 34.26
CA GLU A 47 5.39 8.06 34.00
C GLU A 47 5.57 7.57 32.54
N GLU A 48 4.50 7.13 31.86
CA GLU A 48 4.59 6.67 30.46
C GLU A 48 4.75 7.82 29.46
N LYS A 49 4.10 8.97 29.73
CA LYS A 49 4.28 10.18 28.92
C LYS A 49 5.72 10.72 28.98
N GLY A 50 6.35 10.68 30.16
CA GLY A 50 7.75 11.05 30.32
C GLY A 50 8.72 10.11 29.59
N GLY A 51 8.39 8.81 29.50
CA GLY A 51 9.19 7.82 28.79
C GLY A 51 9.15 7.94 27.27
N LEU A 52 8.00 8.33 26.70
CA LEU A 52 7.86 8.56 25.26
C LEU A 52 8.59 9.84 24.81
N GLU A 53 8.50 10.91 25.59
CA GLU A 53 9.25 12.16 25.33
C GLU A 53 10.76 12.01 25.53
N ALA A 54 11.19 11.10 26.41
CA ALA A 54 12.61 10.74 26.57
C ALA A 54 13.11 9.90 25.40
N LEU A 55 12.32 8.94 24.92
CA LEU A 55 12.70 8.11 23.76
C LEU A 55 12.75 8.90 22.45
N LEU A 56 11.79 9.81 22.24
CA LEU A 56 11.85 10.78 21.13
C LEU A 56 13.09 11.66 21.23
N ARG A 57 13.47 12.07 22.45
CA ARG A 57 14.74 12.77 22.70
C ARG A 57 15.96 11.91 22.41
N ASP A 58 15.98 10.64 22.78
CA ASP A 58 17.09 9.70 22.57
C ASP A 58 17.31 9.36 21.09
N VAL A 59 16.23 9.08 20.34
CA VAL A 59 16.27 8.90 18.87
C VAL A 59 16.73 10.19 18.18
N LEU A 60 16.46 11.35 18.78
CA LEU A 60 16.85 12.65 18.27
C LEU A 60 18.12 13.22 18.93
N ASP A 61 18.78 12.55 19.87
CA ASP A 61 20.16 12.87 20.23
C ASP A 61 21.11 12.52 19.07
N LEU A 62 20.63 11.69 18.11
CA LEU A 62 21.19 11.58 16.76
C LEU A 62 21.16 12.92 15.98
N LYS A 63 20.27 13.86 16.31
CA LYS A 63 20.25 15.23 15.76
C LYS A 63 21.40 16.08 16.31
N SER A 64 21.97 15.69 17.46
CA SER A 64 23.09 16.38 18.13
C SER A 64 24.46 15.80 17.79
N LEU A 65 24.53 14.66 17.09
CA LEU A 65 25.68 14.33 16.25
C LEU A 65 25.89 15.55 15.34
N ASP A 66 27.12 16.07 15.30
CA ASP A 66 27.43 17.35 14.67
C ASP A 66 27.20 17.32 13.14
N LEU A 67 25.93 17.49 12.73
CA LEU A 67 25.45 17.49 11.35
C LEU A 67 25.65 18.87 10.69
N SER A 68 26.50 19.73 11.28
CA SER A 68 26.72 21.11 10.84
C SER A 68 27.87 21.28 9.83
N ASP A 69 28.72 20.24 9.64
CA ASP A 69 29.85 20.30 8.70
C ASP A 69 29.57 19.53 7.40
N GLY A 70 29.67 20.23 6.28
CA GLY A 70 29.37 19.73 4.94
C GLY A 70 30.00 18.36 4.64
N GLY A 71 29.15 17.34 4.51
CA GLY A 71 29.49 16.00 4.03
C GLY A 71 30.15 15.04 5.04
N GLY A 72 30.44 15.46 6.27
CA GLY A 72 31.05 14.63 7.32
C GLY A 72 30.03 13.86 8.17
N GLY A 73 29.06 14.57 8.76
CA GLY A 73 28.10 13.98 9.70
C GLY A 73 27.08 13.01 9.07
N GLU A 74 26.78 13.18 7.79
CA GLU A 74 25.89 12.26 7.05
C GLU A 74 26.54 10.87 6.86
N LYS A 75 27.85 10.84 6.56
CA LYS A 75 28.62 9.59 6.43
C LYS A 75 28.78 8.87 7.76
N ASP A 76 28.88 9.62 8.86
CA ASP A 76 28.98 9.04 10.21
C ASP A 76 27.65 8.43 10.66
N MET A 77 26.51 9.06 10.35
CA MET A 77 25.17 8.51 10.63
C MET A 77 24.87 7.26 9.79
N ASP A 78 25.22 7.26 8.50
CA ASP A 78 25.07 6.09 7.63
C ASP A 78 25.93 4.93 8.16
N PHE A 79 27.19 5.19 8.49
CA PHE A 79 28.08 4.18 9.05
C PHE A 79 27.54 3.61 10.38
N GLN A 80 27.10 4.47 11.31
CA GLN A 80 26.56 4.02 12.60
C GLN A 80 25.26 3.24 12.44
N SER A 81 24.35 3.69 11.57
CA SER A 81 23.09 3.00 11.28
C SER A 81 23.35 1.65 10.63
N THR A 82 24.27 1.56 9.67
CA THR A 82 24.66 0.30 9.04
C THR A 82 25.27 -0.65 10.06
N GLN A 83 26.19 -0.17 10.90
CA GLN A 83 26.74 -1.00 11.98
C GLN A 83 25.66 -1.44 12.98
N GLY A 84 24.69 -0.59 13.29
CA GLY A 84 23.54 -0.93 14.15
C GLY A 84 22.69 -2.03 13.54
N CYS A 85 22.31 -1.89 12.28
CA CYS A 85 21.55 -2.89 11.52
C CYS A 85 22.26 -4.25 11.48
N VAL A 86 23.55 -4.25 11.15
CA VAL A 86 24.37 -5.47 11.07
C VAL A 86 24.57 -6.10 12.45
N THR A 87 24.93 -5.30 13.46
CA THR A 87 25.27 -5.83 14.79
C THR A 87 24.04 -6.35 15.53
N CYS A 88 22.87 -5.78 15.27
CA CYS A 88 21.60 -6.26 15.80
C CYS A 88 20.94 -7.32 14.91
N GLU A 89 21.63 -7.81 13.86
CA GLU A 89 21.19 -8.88 12.95
C GLU A 89 19.80 -8.62 12.32
N ILE A 90 19.47 -7.34 12.10
CA ILE A 90 18.17 -6.89 11.57
C ILE A 90 18.00 -7.46 10.15
N GLN A 91 19.00 -7.25 9.30
CA GLN A 91 19.09 -7.80 7.94
C GLN A 91 20.52 -8.23 7.62
N ASP A 92 20.70 -8.87 6.47
CA ASP A 92 22.02 -9.25 5.97
C ASP A 92 22.90 -8.00 5.73
N PRO A 93 24.24 -8.10 5.84
CA PRO A 93 25.10 -6.92 5.80
C PRO A 93 25.01 -6.07 4.53
N ASP A 94 24.85 -6.70 3.38
CA ASP A 94 24.66 -6.03 2.10
C ASP A 94 23.29 -5.34 2.02
N VAL A 95 22.24 -5.97 2.55
CA VAL A 95 20.89 -5.38 2.66
C VAL A 95 20.92 -4.15 3.57
N CYS A 96 21.49 -4.28 4.78
CA CYS A 96 21.69 -3.17 5.70
C CYS A 96 22.45 -2.01 5.05
N SER A 97 23.58 -2.29 4.39
CA SER A 97 24.38 -1.25 3.74
C SER A 97 23.64 -0.59 2.59
N GLY A 98 22.94 -1.37 1.77
CA GLY A 98 22.26 -0.90 0.57
C GLY A 98 21.04 -0.03 0.87
N SER A 99 20.18 -0.48 1.79
CA SER A 99 18.99 0.26 2.21
C SER A 99 19.33 1.55 2.94
N ILE A 100 20.29 1.50 3.88
CA ILE A 100 20.66 2.69 4.67
C ILE A 100 21.32 3.76 3.79
N ALA A 101 22.20 3.36 2.86
CA ALA A 101 22.81 4.31 1.94
C ALA A 101 21.80 5.02 1.01
N ARG A 102 20.61 4.42 0.78
CA ARG A 102 19.56 4.97 -0.08
C ARG A 102 18.55 5.80 0.71
N GLU A 103 17.93 5.21 1.72
CA GLU A 103 16.83 5.83 2.45
C GLU A 103 17.31 6.67 3.66
N GLY A 104 18.49 6.38 4.20
CA GLY A 104 19.08 7.07 5.36
C GLY A 104 19.17 8.59 5.18
N PRO A 105 19.67 9.11 4.04
CA PRO A 105 19.69 10.54 3.75
C PRO A 105 18.32 11.21 3.81
N ILE A 106 17.26 10.52 3.33
CA ILE A 106 15.88 11.04 3.35
C ILE A 106 15.35 11.06 4.79
N ALA A 107 15.58 9.99 5.55
CA ALA A 107 15.24 9.95 6.97
C ALA A 107 15.96 11.06 7.75
N ALA A 108 17.24 11.30 7.48
CA ALA A 108 18.02 12.36 8.11
C ALA A 108 17.53 13.76 7.73
N HIS A 109 17.09 13.96 6.48
CA HIS A 109 16.43 15.20 6.06
C HIS A 109 15.17 15.47 6.90
N ALA A 110 14.25 14.50 6.96
CA ALA A 110 13.03 14.61 7.76
C ALA A 110 13.34 14.89 9.24
N LEU A 111 14.25 14.12 9.86
CA LEU A 111 14.62 14.29 11.28
C LEU A 111 15.22 15.66 11.59
N ARG A 112 16.01 16.23 10.68
CA ARG A 112 16.56 17.58 10.82
C ARG A 112 15.48 18.65 10.75
N GLY A 113 14.56 18.52 9.80
CA GLY A 113 13.45 19.46 9.57
C GLY A 113 12.40 19.49 10.68
N MET A 114 12.22 18.38 11.43
CA MET A 114 11.19 18.27 12.46
C MET A 114 11.54 18.91 13.81
N THR A 115 10.55 19.55 14.42
CA THR A 115 10.53 20.05 15.80
C THR A 115 9.96 18.99 16.74
N LEU A 116 10.63 18.78 17.87
CA LEU A 116 10.21 17.83 18.90
C LEU A 116 8.86 18.20 19.51
N GLY A 117 7.97 17.20 19.62
CA GLY A 117 6.63 17.38 20.19
C GLY A 117 5.61 18.00 19.21
N SER A 118 6.05 18.38 18.00
CA SER A 118 5.16 18.79 16.91
C SER A 118 4.24 17.64 16.45
N ARG A 119 3.18 17.99 15.71
CA ARG A 119 2.32 17.01 15.03
C ARG A 119 3.16 16.10 14.11
N THR A 120 4.05 16.68 13.31
CA THR A 120 4.93 15.95 12.38
C THR A 120 5.78 14.92 13.12
N SER A 121 6.46 15.31 14.21
CA SER A 121 7.29 14.39 15.00
C SER A 121 6.48 13.25 15.65
N ARG A 122 5.22 13.51 16.02
CA ARG A 122 4.31 12.47 16.52
C ARG A 122 3.90 11.50 15.41
N LEU A 123 3.54 11.99 14.23
CA LEU A 123 3.20 11.16 13.07
C LEU A 123 4.40 10.31 12.64
N PHE A 124 5.60 10.90 12.60
CA PHE A 124 6.83 10.16 12.33
C PHE A 124 7.06 9.05 13.34
N CYS A 125 6.90 9.33 14.64
CA CYS A 125 6.99 8.33 15.71
C CYS A 125 5.93 7.21 15.56
N VAL A 126 4.72 7.52 15.11
CA VAL A 126 3.71 6.49 14.81
C VAL A 126 4.18 5.60 13.66
N ALA A 127 4.57 6.19 12.54
CA ALA A 127 4.93 5.44 11.34
C ALA A 127 6.23 4.64 11.49
N THR A 128 7.22 5.18 12.21
CA THR A 128 8.56 4.58 12.28
C THR A 128 8.82 3.76 13.53
N LEU A 129 8.28 4.19 14.68
CA LEU A 129 8.54 3.52 15.96
C LEU A 129 7.32 2.71 16.44
N GLY A 130 6.10 3.11 16.06
CA GLY A 130 4.85 2.51 16.55
C GLY A 130 4.59 2.81 18.03
N LEU A 131 5.13 3.90 18.58
CA LEU A 131 5.13 4.18 20.02
C LEU A 131 4.27 5.37 20.43
N CYS A 132 3.89 6.17 19.46
CA CYS A 132 3.02 7.31 19.66
C CYS A 132 1.59 6.93 19.32
N SER A 133 0.64 7.61 19.96
CA SER A 133 -0.75 7.59 19.52
C SER A 133 -0.94 8.58 18.37
N TYR A 134 -1.74 8.18 17.38
CA TYR A 134 -2.15 9.07 16.30
C TYR A 134 -2.66 10.40 16.85
N PRO A 135 -2.18 11.55 16.35
CA PRO A 135 -2.89 12.80 16.57
C PRO A 135 -4.26 12.72 15.89
N GLY A 136 -5.24 13.45 16.42
CA GLY A 136 -6.54 13.59 15.76
C GLY A 136 -6.38 14.23 14.38
N VAL A 137 -7.28 13.91 13.46
CA VAL A 137 -7.27 14.47 12.09
C VAL A 137 -7.30 16.00 12.15
N GLU A 138 -6.45 16.66 11.38
CA GLU A 138 -6.50 18.11 11.25
C GLU A 138 -7.79 18.52 10.53
N ALA A 139 -8.53 19.45 11.11
CA ALA A 139 -9.83 19.82 10.56
C ALA A 139 -9.62 20.66 9.29
N GLU A 140 -9.99 20.08 8.15
CA GLU A 140 -10.02 20.74 6.84
C GLU A 140 -11.38 20.46 6.20
N GLU A 141 -12.11 21.51 5.86
CA GLU A 141 -13.39 21.42 5.16
C GLU A 141 -13.15 21.80 3.70
N LEU A 142 -13.08 20.79 2.83
CA LEU A 142 -12.81 21.03 1.42
C LEU A 142 -13.93 21.85 0.77
N SER A 143 -13.54 22.81 -0.08
CA SER A 143 -14.50 23.61 -0.85
C SER A 143 -14.85 22.91 -2.16
N PHE A 144 -16.14 22.65 -2.37
CA PHE A 144 -16.65 22.03 -3.59
C PHE A 144 -17.35 23.06 -4.48
N PRO A 145 -17.00 23.15 -5.78
CA PRO A 145 -17.55 24.18 -6.68
C PRO A 145 -19.07 24.07 -6.89
N SER A 146 -19.60 22.84 -6.94
CA SER A 146 -21.02 22.56 -7.13
C SER A 146 -21.63 21.89 -5.88
N PRO A 147 -22.93 22.06 -5.58
CA PRO A 147 -23.61 21.33 -4.51
C PRO A 147 -23.81 19.84 -4.88
N LYS A 148 -23.81 18.95 -3.88
CA LYS A 148 -24.09 17.51 -4.07
C LYS A 148 -25.46 17.32 -4.74
N PRO A 149 -25.56 16.60 -5.88
CA PRO A 149 -26.84 16.36 -6.55
C PRO A 149 -27.85 15.65 -5.64
N ALA A 150 -29.13 16.03 -5.71
CA ALA A 150 -30.20 15.38 -4.96
C ALA A 150 -30.59 14.00 -5.54
N LYS A 151 -30.20 13.71 -6.78
CA LYS A 151 -30.43 12.42 -7.45
C LYS A 151 -29.18 11.56 -7.30
N GLY A 152 -29.36 10.31 -6.88
CA GLY A 152 -28.29 9.31 -6.82
C GLY A 152 -27.91 8.74 -8.19
N ARG A 153 -27.17 7.64 -8.16
CA ARG A 153 -26.72 6.91 -9.35
C ARG A 153 -27.88 6.59 -10.31
N PRO A 154 -27.72 6.70 -11.64
CA PRO A 154 -28.70 6.16 -12.59
C PRO A 154 -28.87 4.65 -12.38
N PRO A 155 -30.07 4.09 -12.67
CA PRO A 155 -30.29 2.65 -12.56
C PRO A 155 -29.45 1.88 -13.60
N PRO A 156 -29.07 0.62 -13.29
CA PRO A 156 -28.36 -0.26 -14.22
C PRO A 156 -29.11 -0.46 -15.54
N SER A 157 -28.39 -0.85 -16.60
CA SER A 157 -28.96 -1.03 -17.95
C SER A 157 -29.93 -2.21 -18.09
N GLY A 158 -29.98 -3.10 -17.08
CA GLY A 158 -30.75 -4.34 -17.09
C GLY A 158 -30.14 -5.41 -18.00
N SER A 159 -30.78 -6.58 -18.10
CA SER A 159 -30.26 -7.77 -18.83
C SER A 159 -30.22 -7.64 -20.37
N GLY A 160 -30.54 -6.47 -20.92
CA GLY A 160 -30.65 -6.24 -22.38
C GLY A 160 -29.37 -5.80 -23.08
N ARG A 161 -28.27 -5.55 -22.36
CA ARG A 161 -26.98 -5.15 -22.93
C ARG A 161 -25.86 -6.03 -22.40
N ASN A 162 -24.90 -6.35 -23.28
CA ASN A 162 -23.73 -7.12 -22.88
C ASN A 162 -22.84 -6.26 -21.95
N PRO A 163 -22.37 -6.82 -20.82
CA PRO A 163 -21.36 -6.19 -19.98
C PRO A 163 -20.10 -5.82 -20.77
N LEU A 164 -19.46 -4.72 -20.37
CA LEU A 164 -18.07 -4.45 -20.73
C LEU A 164 -17.17 -5.29 -19.83
N LYS A 165 -16.01 -5.72 -20.33
CA LYS A 165 -14.99 -6.38 -19.52
C LYS A 165 -13.81 -5.44 -19.32
N VAL A 166 -13.38 -5.30 -18.07
CA VAL A 166 -12.20 -4.51 -17.70
C VAL A 166 -11.24 -5.42 -16.96
N VAL A 167 -9.99 -5.49 -17.43
CA VAL A 167 -8.94 -6.28 -16.77
C VAL A 167 -8.25 -5.41 -15.71
N HIS A 168 -7.84 -6.01 -14.60
CA HIS A 168 -7.06 -5.34 -13.58
C HIS A 168 -5.97 -6.26 -13.04
N TYR A 169 -4.73 -5.82 -13.17
CA TYR A 169 -3.56 -6.46 -12.58
C TYR A 169 -2.73 -5.40 -11.86
N SER A 170 -1.93 -5.82 -10.90
CA SER A 170 -1.17 -4.93 -10.02
C SER A 170 0.04 -5.66 -9.45
N ASP A 171 1.01 -4.89 -8.93
CA ASP A 171 2.13 -5.41 -8.14
C ASP A 171 2.82 -6.54 -8.92
N ILE A 172 3.29 -6.20 -10.12
CA ILE A 172 3.93 -7.18 -11.00
C ILE A 172 5.31 -7.56 -10.48
N HIS A 173 6.01 -6.61 -9.85
CA HIS A 173 7.36 -6.75 -9.32
C HIS A 173 8.19 -7.73 -10.15
N VAL A 174 8.47 -7.32 -11.39
CA VAL A 174 9.24 -8.17 -12.29
C VAL A 174 10.70 -8.05 -11.88
N ASP A 175 11.30 -9.20 -11.60
CA ASP A 175 12.71 -9.32 -11.27
C ASP A 175 13.50 -9.65 -12.55
N PRO A 176 14.18 -8.66 -13.18
CA PRO A 176 15.00 -8.92 -14.37
C PRO A 176 16.27 -9.73 -14.06
N PHE A 177 16.61 -9.90 -12.78
CA PHE A 177 17.73 -10.67 -12.28
C PHE A 177 17.33 -12.05 -11.75
N TYR A 178 16.05 -12.43 -11.87
CA TYR A 178 15.58 -13.76 -11.51
C TYR A 178 16.39 -14.83 -12.25
N LEU A 179 16.95 -15.77 -11.51
CA LEU A 179 17.80 -16.82 -12.03
C LEU A 179 17.22 -18.20 -11.69
N GLU A 180 16.71 -18.90 -12.70
CA GLU A 180 16.28 -20.29 -12.57
C GLU A 180 17.41 -21.16 -11.97
N GLY A 181 17.05 -22.01 -11.01
CA GLY A 181 17.97 -22.90 -10.31
C GLY A 181 18.76 -22.26 -9.17
N SER A 182 18.68 -20.94 -8.98
CA SER A 182 19.25 -20.27 -7.81
C SER A 182 18.47 -20.58 -6.52
N ASN A 183 18.95 -20.13 -5.37
CA ASN A 183 18.31 -20.43 -4.09
C ASN A 183 16.99 -19.65 -3.93
N ALA A 184 15.86 -20.36 -3.86
CA ALA A 184 14.53 -19.81 -3.62
C ALA A 184 14.20 -19.62 -2.12
N ASN A 185 15.08 -20.06 -1.21
CA ASN A 185 14.87 -19.99 0.23
C ASN A 185 16.12 -19.47 0.96
N CYS A 186 16.40 -18.19 0.73
CA CYS A 186 17.52 -17.43 1.27
C CYS A 186 17.15 -16.62 2.52
N SER A 187 18.14 -15.92 3.12
CA SER A 187 17.96 -15.03 4.29
C SER A 187 17.55 -13.61 3.95
N LYS A 188 17.56 -13.24 2.67
CA LYS A 188 17.30 -11.88 2.17
C LYS A 188 15.80 -11.61 2.03
N PRO A 189 15.37 -10.34 1.89
CA PRO A 189 13.96 -10.00 1.70
C PRO A 189 13.34 -10.65 0.46
N ILE A 190 14.08 -10.75 -0.65
CA ILE A 190 13.73 -11.61 -1.80
C ILE A 190 14.89 -12.50 -2.23
N CYS A 191 14.54 -13.67 -2.77
CA CYS A 191 15.47 -14.71 -3.19
C CYS A 191 15.51 -14.86 -4.72
N CYS A 192 15.89 -16.05 -5.22
CA CYS A 192 15.93 -16.38 -6.66
C CYS A 192 16.90 -15.53 -7.51
N ARG A 193 17.97 -15.02 -6.91
CA ARG A 193 19.06 -14.31 -7.59
C ARG A 193 20.41 -14.92 -7.22
N ASP A 194 21.43 -14.61 -8.01
CA ASP A 194 22.83 -14.86 -7.65
C ASP A 194 23.40 -13.65 -6.90
N TYR A 195 23.26 -13.63 -5.57
CA TYR A 195 23.77 -12.54 -4.74
C TYR A 195 25.27 -12.64 -4.44
N THR A 196 25.86 -13.84 -4.48
CA THR A 196 27.30 -14.04 -4.30
C THR A 196 27.79 -15.18 -5.17
N ALA A 197 29.00 -15.07 -5.72
CA ALA A 197 29.66 -16.16 -6.46
C ALA A 197 29.83 -17.48 -5.66
N THR A 198 29.52 -17.48 -4.36
CA THR A 198 29.54 -18.61 -3.43
C THR A 198 28.15 -19.02 -2.92
N ASP A 199 27.08 -18.52 -3.55
CA ASP A 199 25.70 -18.98 -3.36
C ASP A 199 25.22 -19.88 -4.53
N PRO A 200 26.04 -20.79 -5.11
CA PRO A 200 25.52 -21.77 -6.03
C PRO A 200 24.58 -22.71 -5.26
N PRO A 201 23.51 -23.21 -5.89
CA PRO A 201 22.56 -24.12 -5.23
C PRO A 201 23.33 -25.28 -4.60
N SER A 202 23.33 -25.34 -3.27
CA SER A 202 23.80 -26.50 -2.54
C SER A 202 22.78 -27.62 -2.66
N SER A 203 23.17 -28.87 -2.40
CA SER A 203 22.25 -30.02 -2.45
C SER A 203 21.12 -29.96 -1.40
N HIS A 204 21.07 -28.92 -0.58
CA HIS A 204 20.07 -28.68 0.46
C HIS A 204 19.19 -27.43 0.18
N ASP A 205 19.45 -26.69 -0.88
CA ASP A 205 18.69 -25.49 -1.23
C ASP A 205 17.46 -25.84 -2.09
N VAL A 206 16.40 -25.04 -1.96
CA VAL A 206 15.21 -25.13 -2.82
C VAL A 206 15.54 -24.40 -4.11
N PRO A 207 15.72 -25.09 -5.25
CA PRO A 207 16.06 -24.44 -6.50
C PRO A 207 14.85 -23.67 -7.04
N ALA A 208 15.08 -22.43 -7.47
CA ALA A 208 14.08 -21.57 -8.09
C ALA A 208 13.57 -22.18 -9.41
N GLY A 209 12.26 -22.37 -9.52
CA GLY A 209 11.65 -22.80 -10.78
C GLY A 209 11.63 -21.73 -11.88
N PRO A 210 11.34 -22.08 -13.14
CA PRO A 210 11.37 -21.13 -14.26
C PRO A 210 10.26 -20.08 -14.25
N ASN A 211 9.24 -20.19 -13.39
CA ASN A 211 8.01 -19.40 -13.43
C ASN A 211 7.66 -18.72 -12.10
N GLY A 212 8.63 -18.59 -11.18
CA GLY A 212 8.46 -17.85 -9.92
C GLY A 212 8.33 -18.75 -8.69
N GLU A 213 8.54 -18.17 -7.51
CA GLU A 213 8.54 -18.84 -6.20
C GLU A 213 7.98 -17.91 -5.12
N HIS A 214 7.33 -18.42 -4.07
CA HIS A 214 6.66 -17.58 -3.05
C HIS A 214 7.58 -16.65 -2.24
N LYS A 215 8.90 -16.84 -2.27
CA LYS A 215 9.90 -15.96 -1.62
C LYS A 215 10.67 -15.08 -2.61
N CYS A 216 10.16 -14.98 -3.83
CA CYS A 216 10.82 -14.30 -4.92
C CYS A 216 9.81 -13.44 -5.67
N ASP A 217 10.34 -12.41 -6.30
CA ASP A 217 9.58 -11.64 -7.27
C ASP A 217 9.46 -12.35 -8.61
N ALA A 218 8.59 -11.83 -9.47
CA ALA A 218 8.16 -12.53 -10.67
C ALA A 218 9.26 -12.55 -11.73
N PRO A 219 9.64 -13.71 -12.31
CA PRO A 219 10.41 -13.71 -13.54
C PRO A 219 9.57 -13.17 -14.70
N VAL A 220 10.25 -12.66 -15.72
CA VAL A 220 9.63 -12.23 -16.99
C VAL A 220 8.73 -13.30 -17.63
N SER A 221 9.08 -14.58 -17.49
CA SER A 221 8.27 -15.70 -18.00
C SER A 221 6.87 -15.74 -17.39
N LEU A 222 6.73 -15.39 -16.11
CA LEU A 222 5.44 -15.35 -15.42
C LEU A 222 4.62 -14.15 -15.91
N GLU A 223 5.24 -12.98 -16.08
CA GLU A 223 4.61 -11.79 -16.66
C GLU A 223 4.08 -12.07 -18.08
N ASP A 224 4.92 -12.60 -18.96
CA ASP A 224 4.55 -12.93 -20.34
C ASP A 224 3.37 -13.93 -20.38
N SER A 225 3.35 -14.90 -19.45
CA SER A 225 2.26 -15.86 -19.32
C SER A 225 0.93 -15.21 -18.91
N MET A 226 0.97 -14.17 -18.06
CA MET A 226 -0.22 -13.41 -17.66
C MET A 226 -0.81 -12.68 -18.86
N TYR A 227 -0.01 -11.97 -19.64
CA TYR A 227 -0.53 -11.25 -20.82
C TYR A 227 -1.07 -12.20 -21.89
N ALA A 228 -0.42 -13.35 -22.09
CA ALA A 228 -0.96 -14.41 -22.96
C ALA A 228 -2.33 -14.90 -22.47
N ALA A 229 -2.46 -15.17 -21.17
CA ALA A 229 -3.72 -15.57 -20.56
C ALA A 229 -4.80 -14.50 -20.69
N ILE A 230 -4.48 -13.22 -20.49
CA ILE A 230 -5.43 -12.11 -20.66
C ILE A 230 -5.97 -12.07 -22.10
N ARG A 231 -5.10 -12.19 -23.10
CA ARG A 231 -5.51 -12.23 -24.51
C ARG A 231 -6.42 -13.42 -24.83
N ASP A 232 -6.13 -14.58 -24.26
CA ASP A 232 -6.85 -15.82 -24.56
C ASP A 232 -8.20 -15.90 -23.81
N LEU A 233 -8.21 -15.49 -22.54
CA LEU A 233 -9.38 -15.59 -21.66
C LEU A 233 -10.34 -14.40 -21.81
N VAL A 234 -9.82 -13.22 -22.17
CA VAL A 234 -10.55 -11.95 -22.21
C VAL A 234 -10.25 -11.14 -23.48
N PRO A 235 -10.35 -11.74 -24.70
CA PRO A 235 -9.97 -11.07 -25.94
C PRO A 235 -10.82 -9.82 -26.26
N ASP A 236 -11.98 -9.69 -25.62
CA ASP A 236 -12.96 -8.61 -25.77
C ASP A 236 -12.89 -7.55 -24.65
N ALA A 237 -11.83 -7.54 -23.84
CA ALA A 237 -11.63 -6.50 -22.83
C ALA A 237 -11.61 -5.10 -23.46
N ALA A 238 -12.33 -4.16 -22.85
CA ALA A 238 -12.41 -2.77 -23.31
C ALA A 238 -11.10 -2.01 -23.05
N PHE A 239 -10.50 -2.25 -21.88
CA PHE A 239 -9.20 -1.72 -21.45
C PHE A 239 -8.73 -2.50 -20.22
N ALA A 240 -7.49 -2.24 -19.80
CA ALA A 240 -6.96 -2.70 -18.53
C ALA A 240 -6.66 -1.53 -17.58
N LEU A 241 -6.71 -1.83 -16.29
CA LEU A 241 -6.18 -1.02 -15.20
C LEU A 241 -4.90 -1.70 -14.70
N PHE A 242 -3.82 -0.95 -14.57
CA PHE A 242 -2.56 -1.42 -13.97
C PHE A 242 -2.17 -0.53 -12.80
N THR A 243 -2.32 -1.01 -11.57
CA THR A 243 -2.14 -0.16 -10.38
C THR A 243 -0.71 -0.08 -9.84
N GLY A 244 0.30 -0.22 -10.70
CA GLY A 244 1.70 0.08 -10.38
C GLY A 244 2.46 -1.05 -9.69
N ASP A 245 3.65 -0.71 -9.19
CA ASP A 245 4.68 -1.62 -8.66
C ASP A 245 5.26 -2.56 -9.71
N VAL A 246 6.02 -1.95 -10.62
CA VAL A 246 6.84 -2.64 -11.64
C VAL A 246 8.13 -3.21 -11.05
N VAL A 247 8.84 -2.41 -10.26
CA VAL A 247 10.21 -2.70 -9.79
C VAL A 247 10.17 -3.69 -8.63
N ASP A 248 11.10 -4.64 -8.63
CA ASP A 248 11.21 -5.67 -7.59
C ASP A 248 11.53 -5.14 -6.18
N HIS A 249 11.44 -6.03 -5.19
CA HIS A 249 11.67 -5.74 -3.78
C HIS A 249 13.15 -5.79 -3.36
N ALA A 250 14.12 -5.93 -4.27
CA ALA A 250 15.54 -5.75 -3.93
C ALA A 250 15.93 -4.28 -3.80
N VAL A 251 15.13 -3.51 -3.07
CA VAL A 251 15.21 -2.05 -2.91
C VAL A 251 16.55 -1.58 -2.33
N TRP A 252 17.29 -2.46 -1.66
CA TRP A 252 18.65 -2.20 -1.19
C TRP A 252 19.68 -2.15 -2.32
N ASN A 253 19.36 -2.68 -3.49
CA ASN A 253 20.24 -2.85 -4.63
C ASN A 253 19.66 -2.31 -5.96
N THR A 254 18.72 -1.37 -5.89
CA THR A 254 18.18 -0.67 -7.07
C THR A 254 19.01 0.57 -7.40
N THR A 255 18.83 1.10 -8.62
CA THR A 255 19.33 2.42 -9.02
C THR A 255 18.30 3.06 -9.95
N ARG A 256 18.26 4.39 -10.03
CA ARG A 256 17.43 5.11 -11.00
C ARG A 256 17.59 4.60 -12.43
N ALA A 257 18.82 4.27 -12.86
CA ALA A 257 19.05 3.74 -14.20
C ALA A 257 18.40 2.37 -14.40
N GLN A 258 18.46 1.49 -13.39
CA GLN A 258 17.80 0.20 -13.41
C GLN A 258 16.27 0.36 -13.42
N ASN A 259 15.70 1.16 -12.52
CA ASN A 259 14.27 1.41 -12.48
C ASN A 259 13.75 1.99 -13.81
N VAL A 260 14.51 2.88 -14.46
CA VAL A 260 14.17 3.35 -15.81
C VAL A 260 14.04 2.16 -16.75
N LEU A 261 15.06 1.29 -16.85
CA LEU A 261 15.03 0.14 -17.74
C LEU A 261 13.87 -0.82 -17.45
N ASP A 262 13.60 -1.09 -16.17
CA ASP A 262 12.51 -2.00 -15.75
C ASP A 262 11.14 -1.45 -16.14
N ILE A 263 10.92 -0.16 -15.88
CA ILE A 263 9.71 0.56 -16.28
C ILE A 263 9.59 0.62 -17.80
N GLU A 264 10.68 0.86 -18.53
CA GLU A 264 10.67 0.86 -19.99
C GLU A 264 10.32 -0.51 -20.58
N ASP A 265 10.87 -1.59 -20.02
CA ASP A 265 10.60 -2.96 -20.46
C ASP A 265 9.16 -3.37 -20.15
N ALA A 266 8.69 -3.18 -18.92
CA ALA A 266 7.34 -3.55 -18.50
C ALA A 266 6.26 -2.84 -19.32
N TYR A 267 6.34 -1.51 -19.47
CA TYR A 267 5.38 -0.79 -20.32
C TYR A 267 5.54 -1.11 -21.81
N GLY A 268 6.76 -1.46 -22.24
CA GLY A 268 7.03 -1.96 -23.59
C GLY A 268 6.31 -3.29 -23.88
N ARG A 269 6.36 -4.24 -22.93
CA ARG A 269 5.64 -5.52 -22.98
C ARG A 269 4.14 -5.30 -22.97
N MET A 270 3.62 -4.52 -22.02
CA MET A 270 2.18 -4.19 -21.96
C MET A 270 1.67 -3.64 -23.29
N ALA A 271 2.39 -2.69 -23.91
CA ALA A 271 2.01 -2.12 -25.19
C ALA A 271 2.13 -3.09 -26.38
N ALA A 272 3.07 -4.04 -26.32
CA ALA A 272 3.27 -5.05 -27.37
C ALA A 272 2.25 -6.20 -27.25
N ASP A 273 1.91 -6.58 -26.03
CA ASP A 273 1.17 -7.80 -25.72
C ASP A 273 -0.33 -7.58 -25.49
N LEU A 274 -0.77 -6.38 -25.11
CA LEU A 274 -2.18 -6.09 -24.89
C LEU A 274 -2.75 -5.23 -26.03
N PRO A 275 -3.86 -5.65 -26.68
CA PRO A 275 -4.41 -4.95 -27.84
C PRO A 275 -5.28 -3.73 -27.49
N PHE A 276 -5.35 -3.35 -26.22
CA PHE A 276 -6.22 -2.29 -25.68
C PHE A 276 -5.43 -1.33 -24.79
N ALA A 277 -6.06 -0.22 -24.39
CA ALA A 277 -5.43 0.76 -23.52
C ALA A 277 -5.16 0.17 -22.12
N VAL A 278 -4.00 0.50 -21.55
CA VAL A 278 -3.66 0.20 -20.15
C VAL A 278 -3.61 1.52 -19.40
N TYR A 279 -4.56 1.75 -18.50
CA TYR A 279 -4.56 2.94 -17.66
C TYR A 279 -3.83 2.63 -16.35
N SER A 280 -2.78 3.39 -16.06
CA SER A 280 -1.84 3.05 -15.00
C SER A 280 -1.73 4.10 -13.91
N THR A 281 -1.13 3.72 -12.77
CA THR A 281 -0.67 4.63 -11.72
C THR A 281 0.76 4.27 -11.33
N ALA A 282 1.49 5.20 -10.73
CA ALA A 282 2.73 4.89 -10.06
C ALA A 282 2.43 4.15 -8.74
N GLY A 283 3.13 3.04 -8.51
CA GLY A 283 3.25 2.43 -7.19
C GLY A 283 4.38 3.05 -6.36
N ASN A 284 4.68 2.43 -5.24
CA ASN A 284 5.71 2.93 -4.33
C ASN A 284 7.12 2.44 -4.70
N HIS A 285 7.24 1.40 -5.52
CA HIS A 285 8.51 0.82 -5.98
C HIS A 285 9.10 1.48 -7.23
N GLU A 286 8.35 2.28 -8.00
CA GLU A 286 8.89 2.90 -9.22
C GLU A 286 10.05 3.86 -8.96
N ALA A 287 10.04 4.54 -7.80
CA ALA A 287 11.08 5.49 -7.44
C ALA A 287 12.35 4.81 -6.93
N ASP A 288 13.49 5.46 -7.12
CA ASP A 288 14.76 5.13 -6.48
C ASP A 288 15.25 6.37 -5.71
N PRO A 289 15.44 6.28 -4.37
CA PRO A 289 15.10 5.14 -3.51
C PRO A 289 13.60 4.80 -3.49
N THR A 290 13.25 3.57 -3.12
CA THR A 290 11.85 3.14 -2.95
C THR A 290 11.10 4.08 -2.00
N ASN A 291 9.82 4.33 -2.28
CA ASN A 291 8.94 5.29 -1.57
C ASN A 291 9.32 6.77 -1.71
N SER A 292 10.38 7.12 -2.45
CA SER A 292 10.90 8.49 -2.55
C SER A 292 10.10 9.36 -3.53
N PHE A 293 8.96 9.90 -3.07
CA PHE A 293 8.11 10.81 -3.84
C PHE A 293 8.02 12.21 -3.19
N PRO A 294 9.08 13.04 -3.29
CA PRO A 294 9.07 14.37 -2.70
C PRO A 294 8.01 15.28 -3.35
N PRO A 295 7.19 16.00 -2.54
CA PRO A 295 6.35 17.08 -3.06
C PRO A 295 7.21 18.17 -3.73
N ARG A 296 6.69 18.84 -4.77
CA ARG A 296 7.47 19.83 -5.54
C ARG A 296 8.05 20.95 -4.67
N SER A 297 7.27 21.41 -3.70
CA SER A 297 7.66 22.44 -2.73
C SER A 297 8.89 22.07 -1.89
N VAL A 298 9.24 20.78 -1.78
CA VAL A 298 10.44 20.30 -1.07
C VAL A 298 11.69 20.38 -1.97
N VAL A 299 11.53 20.26 -3.29
CA VAL A 299 12.64 20.15 -4.27
C VAL A 299 12.88 21.39 -5.13
N ASP A 300 12.01 22.40 -5.08
CA ASP A 300 12.14 23.67 -5.84
C ASP A 300 13.37 24.55 -5.45
N GLY A 301 14.25 24.06 -4.56
CA GLY A 301 15.47 24.72 -4.08
C GLY A 301 16.76 24.55 -4.91
N GLY A 302 16.75 23.81 -6.03
CA GLY A 302 17.83 23.87 -7.03
C GLY A 302 18.77 22.67 -7.19
N ASP A 303 18.37 21.45 -6.80
CA ASP A 303 19.12 20.22 -7.15
C ASP A 303 18.22 19.29 -7.99
N GLY A 304 18.40 19.34 -9.32
CA GLY A 304 17.56 18.61 -10.30
C GLY A 304 17.61 17.07 -10.20
N ASP A 305 18.43 16.51 -9.31
CA ASP A 305 18.59 15.07 -9.09
C ASP A 305 17.86 14.53 -7.84
N ARG A 306 17.27 15.39 -7.00
CA ARG A 306 16.59 14.96 -5.75
C ARG A 306 15.08 14.78 -5.85
N GLY A 307 14.48 15.07 -7.01
CA GLY A 307 13.02 15.04 -7.22
C GLY A 307 12.52 13.81 -7.97
N ALA A 308 11.22 13.53 -7.85
CA ALA A 308 10.54 12.48 -8.63
C ALA A 308 10.28 12.88 -10.11
N GLN A 309 10.74 14.05 -10.57
CA GLN A 309 10.45 14.56 -11.92
C GLN A 309 10.95 13.62 -13.03
N TRP A 310 12.09 12.96 -12.83
CA TRP A 310 12.60 11.99 -13.80
C TRP A 310 11.63 10.82 -14.03
N LEU A 311 10.97 10.38 -12.95
CA LEU A 311 10.01 9.31 -12.98
C LEU A 311 8.72 9.80 -13.63
N TYR A 312 8.25 10.99 -13.28
CA TYR A 312 7.06 11.58 -13.91
C TYR A 312 7.26 11.84 -15.41
N ASP A 313 8.45 12.26 -15.83
CA ASP A 313 8.82 12.39 -17.24
C ASP A 313 8.77 11.04 -17.96
N LEU A 314 9.31 9.99 -17.33
CA LEU A 314 9.29 8.62 -17.86
C LEU A 314 7.86 8.09 -17.99
N LEU A 315 7.08 8.13 -16.92
CA LEU A 315 5.71 7.64 -16.88
C LEU A 315 4.81 8.40 -17.85
N SER A 316 4.93 9.73 -17.91
CA SER A 316 4.25 10.56 -18.91
C SER A 316 4.54 10.08 -20.33
N SER A 317 5.81 9.80 -20.64
CA SER A 317 6.19 9.28 -21.96
C SER A 317 5.58 7.91 -22.24
N LYS A 318 5.62 6.98 -21.27
CA LYS A 318 5.13 5.60 -21.47
C LYS A 318 3.61 5.53 -21.55
N TRP A 319 2.90 6.36 -20.79
CA TRP A 319 1.43 6.37 -20.79
C TRP A 319 0.82 7.20 -21.91
N SER A 320 1.60 8.08 -22.56
CA SER A 320 1.10 9.07 -23.53
C SER A 320 0.21 8.51 -24.64
N SER A 321 0.49 7.29 -25.12
CA SER A 321 -0.33 6.63 -26.16
C SER A 321 -1.72 6.24 -25.66
N TRP A 322 -1.89 6.03 -24.36
CA TRP A 322 -3.17 5.64 -23.75
C TRP A 322 -3.93 6.83 -23.16
N ILE A 323 -3.23 7.88 -22.71
CA ILE A 323 -3.83 9.00 -21.97
C ILE A 323 -3.91 10.33 -22.75
N GLY A 324 -3.34 10.37 -23.96
CA GLY A 324 -3.31 11.57 -24.79
C GLY A 324 -2.38 12.67 -24.25
N SER A 325 -2.35 13.81 -24.93
CA SER A 325 -1.45 14.92 -24.59
C SER A 325 -1.75 15.56 -23.24
N ASP A 326 -3.02 15.71 -22.92
CA ASP A 326 -3.46 16.45 -21.73
C ASP A 326 -3.20 15.60 -20.48
N GLY A 327 -3.60 14.32 -20.51
CA GLY A 327 -3.24 13.37 -19.45
C GLY A 327 -1.73 13.22 -19.29
N ALA A 328 -0.97 13.19 -20.39
CA ALA A 328 0.50 13.12 -20.33
C ALA A 328 1.11 14.39 -19.71
N ALA A 329 0.52 15.58 -19.94
CA ALA A 329 0.97 16.83 -19.34
C ALA A 329 0.74 16.84 -17.81
N ASP A 330 -0.41 16.34 -17.34
CA ASP A 330 -0.68 16.18 -15.91
C ASP A 330 0.25 15.13 -15.27
N ALA A 331 0.43 13.98 -15.93
CA ALA A 331 1.31 12.92 -15.45
C ALA A 331 2.76 13.43 -15.32
N LYS A 332 3.22 14.21 -16.30
CA LYS A 332 4.54 14.86 -16.24
C LYS A 332 4.64 15.85 -15.08
N ARG A 333 3.56 16.57 -14.80
CA ARG A 333 3.53 17.59 -13.75
C ARG A 333 3.71 16.91 -12.38
N PHE A 334 2.92 15.90 -11.99
CA PHE A 334 2.91 15.34 -10.60
C PHE A 334 2.69 13.82 -10.49
N GLY A 335 2.70 13.08 -11.60
CA GLY A 335 2.50 11.63 -11.59
C GLY A 335 1.04 11.19 -11.46
N ALA A 336 0.09 12.05 -11.83
CA ALA A 336 -1.34 11.77 -11.85
C ALA A 336 -1.94 12.25 -13.18
N PHE A 337 -3.08 11.71 -13.63
CA PHE A 337 -3.73 12.15 -14.87
C PHE A 337 -5.23 11.95 -14.85
N SER A 338 -5.92 12.66 -15.75
CA SER A 338 -7.33 12.46 -16.06
C SER A 338 -7.48 12.26 -17.57
N VAL A 339 -8.21 11.23 -17.99
CA VAL A 339 -8.47 10.96 -19.40
C VAL A 339 -9.86 10.38 -19.59
N ARG A 340 -10.55 10.82 -20.64
CA ARG A 340 -11.80 10.18 -21.06
C ARG A 340 -11.48 8.91 -21.84
N HIS A 341 -12.04 7.78 -21.42
CA HIS A 341 -11.90 6.54 -22.16
C HIS A 341 -12.64 6.64 -23.50
N THR A 342 -11.97 6.25 -24.58
CA THR A 342 -12.52 6.20 -25.93
C THR A 342 -12.33 4.79 -26.49
N ASN A 343 -13.39 4.17 -27.03
CA ASN A 343 -13.34 2.83 -27.63
C ASN A 343 -12.61 2.79 -29.00
N GLY A 344 -11.64 3.68 -29.25
CA GLY A 344 -10.85 3.77 -30.49
C GLY A 344 -11.64 4.05 -31.78
N THR A 345 -12.96 4.21 -31.68
CA THR A 345 -13.90 4.34 -32.82
C THR A 345 -14.62 5.70 -32.83
N GLU A 346 -14.49 6.49 -31.77
CA GLU A 346 -15.05 7.84 -31.69
C GLU A 346 -14.06 8.83 -32.35
N SER A 347 -14.53 9.62 -33.32
CA SER A 347 -13.74 10.73 -33.84
C SER A 347 -13.70 11.88 -32.81
N PRO A 348 -12.67 12.74 -32.81
CA PRO A 348 -12.65 13.93 -31.96
C PRO A 348 -13.89 14.81 -32.12
N GLU A 349 -14.51 14.82 -33.32
CA GLU A 349 -15.76 15.54 -33.62
C GLU A 349 -17.02 14.91 -32.98
N ASP A 350 -16.99 13.64 -32.58
CA ASP A 350 -18.10 12.97 -31.88
C ASP A 350 -18.11 13.30 -30.37
N SER A 351 -17.03 13.93 -29.87
CA SER A 351 -16.80 14.18 -28.44
C SER A 351 -17.50 15.44 -27.91
N GLU A 352 -17.80 16.39 -28.78
CA GLU A 352 -18.56 17.62 -28.52
C GLU A 352 -19.95 17.49 -29.17
N ASP A 353 -20.99 17.35 -28.35
CA ASP A 353 -22.39 17.50 -28.80
C ASP A 353 -22.95 16.46 -29.80
N SER A 354 -22.52 15.20 -29.73
CA SER A 354 -23.36 14.12 -30.26
C SER A 354 -24.42 13.77 -29.20
N GLY A 355 -25.66 14.25 -29.39
CA GLY A 355 -26.84 13.93 -28.58
C GLY A 355 -27.24 12.44 -28.53
N SER A 356 -26.27 11.53 -28.67
CA SER A 356 -26.40 10.07 -28.68
C SER A 356 -26.79 9.49 -27.32
N GLY A 357 -26.64 10.23 -26.22
CA GLY A 357 -27.00 9.72 -24.88
C GLY A 357 -26.18 8.49 -24.44
N SER A 358 -25.05 8.22 -25.11
CA SER A 358 -24.11 7.18 -24.73
C SER A 358 -23.34 7.64 -23.48
N PRO A 359 -23.37 6.88 -22.39
CA PRO A 359 -22.69 7.26 -21.16
C PRO A 359 -21.17 7.18 -21.34
N LYS A 360 -20.48 8.09 -20.68
CA LYS A 360 -19.05 8.37 -20.87
C LYS A 360 -18.28 8.01 -19.61
N LEU A 361 -17.12 7.39 -19.76
CA LEU A 361 -16.23 7.04 -18.66
C LEU A 361 -14.97 7.90 -18.68
N ARG A 362 -14.62 8.46 -17.53
CA ARG A 362 -13.34 9.11 -17.26
C ARG A 362 -12.52 8.26 -16.29
N ILE A 363 -11.24 8.11 -16.59
CA ILE A 363 -10.27 7.47 -15.72
C ILE A 363 -9.41 8.57 -15.09
N ILE A 364 -9.34 8.58 -13.77
CA ILE A 364 -8.48 9.49 -13.01
C ILE A 364 -7.46 8.66 -12.23
N SER A 365 -6.18 8.85 -12.53
CA SER A 365 -5.07 8.20 -11.84
C SER A 365 -4.49 9.14 -10.79
N LEU A 366 -4.44 8.68 -9.54
CA LEU A 366 -3.89 9.42 -8.40
C LEU A 366 -2.51 8.91 -8.03
N ASN A 367 -1.59 9.83 -7.77
CA ASN A 367 -0.33 9.53 -7.10
C ASN A 367 -0.58 9.38 -5.59
N THR A 368 -0.90 8.16 -5.15
CA THR A 368 -1.20 7.87 -3.74
C THR A 368 0.04 7.86 -2.84
N ASN A 369 1.25 7.86 -3.40
CA ASN A 369 2.51 8.02 -2.64
C ASN A 369 2.60 9.36 -1.91
N LEU A 370 1.84 10.37 -2.34
CA LEU A 370 1.74 11.67 -1.67
C LEU A 370 0.90 11.63 -0.39
N PHE A 371 0.29 10.50 -0.07
CA PHE A 371 -0.47 10.25 1.15
C PHE A 371 0.09 9.08 1.97
N TYR A 372 1.23 8.53 1.56
CA TYR A 372 1.81 7.31 2.11
C TYR A 372 2.78 7.61 3.26
N ARG A 373 2.59 6.96 4.41
CA ARG A 373 3.40 7.21 5.61
C ARG A 373 4.87 6.81 5.48
N HIS A 374 5.21 5.92 4.55
CA HIS A 374 6.62 5.51 4.31
C HIS A 374 7.31 6.40 3.28
N ASN A 375 6.61 7.36 2.66
CA ASN A 375 7.23 8.44 1.92
C ASN A 375 7.79 9.49 2.91
N LEU A 376 9.06 9.31 3.27
CA LEU A 376 9.71 10.12 4.30
C LEU A 376 9.84 11.62 3.94
N TRP A 377 9.67 11.99 2.67
CA TRP A 377 9.64 13.39 2.23
C TRP A 377 8.39 14.15 2.67
N LEU A 378 7.35 13.48 3.16
CA LEU A 378 6.12 14.13 3.61
C LEU A 378 6.24 14.72 5.03
N TYR A 379 7.25 14.32 5.81
CA TYR A 379 7.47 14.78 7.18
C TYR A 379 8.16 16.14 7.25
N GLU A 380 7.67 17.09 6.47
CA GLU A 380 8.04 18.50 6.54
C GLU A 380 7.33 19.20 7.71
N GLU A 381 7.85 20.37 8.11
CA GLU A 381 7.19 21.20 9.13
C GLU A 381 6.90 22.62 8.60
N PRO A 382 5.62 23.01 8.44
CA PRO A 382 4.43 22.16 8.60
C PRO A 382 4.31 21.09 7.50
N MET A 383 3.64 19.97 7.80
CA MET A 383 3.27 18.99 6.77
C MET A 383 2.26 19.62 5.81
N GLN A 384 2.37 19.27 4.52
CA GLN A 384 1.42 19.74 3.52
C GLN A 384 0.10 18.98 3.62
N GLN A 385 -1.01 19.72 3.64
CA GLN A 385 -2.35 19.14 3.64
C GLN A 385 -2.73 18.54 2.27
N ASP A 386 -2.38 19.22 1.18
CA ASP A 386 -2.61 18.77 -0.19
C ASP A 386 -1.32 18.85 -1.02
N PRO A 387 -0.41 17.86 -0.88
CA PRO A 387 0.85 17.85 -1.62
C PRO A 387 0.60 17.89 -3.13
N ASN A 388 1.28 18.82 -3.81
CA ASN A 388 1.15 19.09 -5.24
C ASN A 388 -0.26 19.55 -5.70
N GLU A 389 -1.12 20.00 -4.78
CA GLU A 389 -2.50 20.44 -5.07
C GLU A 389 -3.35 19.33 -5.74
N GLN A 390 -3.05 18.07 -5.43
CA GLN A 390 -3.67 16.92 -6.07
C GLN A 390 -5.16 16.79 -5.71
N LEU A 391 -5.57 17.07 -4.48
CA LEU A 391 -6.98 17.06 -4.08
C LEU A 391 -7.75 18.20 -4.74
N ALA A 392 -7.17 19.40 -4.79
CA ALA A 392 -7.77 20.54 -5.50
C ALA A 392 -7.97 20.23 -7.00
N TRP A 393 -6.96 19.63 -7.64
CA TRP A 393 -7.07 19.16 -9.02
C TRP A 393 -8.15 18.07 -9.19
N LEU A 394 -8.17 17.06 -8.31
CA LEU A 394 -9.17 15.99 -8.34
C LEU A 394 -10.60 16.54 -8.22
N ILE A 395 -10.83 17.49 -7.31
CA ILE A 395 -12.14 18.14 -7.17
C ILE A 395 -12.54 18.81 -8.49
N SER A 396 -11.61 19.50 -9.15
CA SER A 396 -11.90 20.17 -10.42
C SER A 396 -12.25 19.18 -11.55
N GLU A 397 -11.57 18.04 -11.62
CA GLU A 397 -11.83 16.97 -12.60
C GLU A 397 -13.17 16.28 -12.36
N LEU A 398 -13.49 15.94 -11.10
CA LEU A 398 -14.75 15.32 -10.73
C LEU A 398 -15.95 16.26 -10.94
N ASP A 399 -15.78 17.54 -10.64
CA ASP A 399 -16.79 18.57 -10.87
C ASP A 399 -17.06 18.80 -12.37
N ALA A 400 -16.01 18.75 -13.20
CA ALA A 400 -16.14 18.77 -14.65
C ALA A 400 -16.84 17.51 -15.18
N ALA A 401 -16.47 16.32 -14.70
CA ALA A 401 -17.11 15.06 -15.05
C ALA A 401 -18.60 15.04 -14.67
N GLU A 402 -18.95 15.48 -13.45
CA GLU A 402 -20.33 15.57 -12.97
C GLU A 402 -21.19 16.48 -13.88
N ARG A 403 -20.67 17.65 -14.26
CA ARG A 403 -21.35 18.55 -15.21
C ARG A 403 -21.50 17.98 -16.61
N ALA A 404 -20.53 17.18 -17.05
CA ALA A 404 -20.55 16.52 -18.34
C ALA A 404 -21.39 15.24 -18.37
N GLY A 405 -21.94 14.81 -17.22
CA GLY A 405 -22.69 13.57 -17.09
C GLY A 405 -21.83 12.31 -17.27
N GLU A 406 -20.52 12.42 -16.99
CA GLU A 406 -19.57 11.33 -17.07
C GLU A 406 -19.60 10.51 -15.78
N ARG A 407 -19.25 9.22 -15.89
CA ARG A 407 -18.90 8.38 -14.74
C ARG A 407 -17.40 8.33 -14.59
N VAL A 408 -16.93 8.11 -13.38
CA VAL A 408 -15.50 8.15 -13.07
C VAL A 408 -15.02 6.86 -12.44
N TYR A 409 -13.93 6.32 -12.95
CA TYR A 409 -13.07 5.40 -12.21
C TYR A 409 -11.87 6.17 -11.66
N ILE A 410 -11.60 5.97 -10.38
CA ILE A 410 -10.37 6.47 -9.74
C ILE A 410 -9.43 5.27 -9.58
N ILE A 411 -8.20 5.39 -10.07
CA ILE A 411 -7.16 4.41 -9.84
C ILE A 411 -6.03 5.04 -9.01
N GLY A 412 -5.43 4.24 -8.15
CA GLY A 412 -4.23 4.59 -7.40
C GLY A 412 -3.50 3.32 -7.03
N HIS A 413 -2.31 3.42 -6.44
CA HIS A 413 -1.60 2.21 -6.03
C HIS A 413 -2.03 1.78 -4.62
N MET A 414 -1.58 2.53 -3.59
CA MET A 414 -1.98 2.29 -2.21
C MET A 414 -3.45 2.69 -1.96
N PRO A 415 -4.29 1.80 -1.37
CA PRO A 415 -5.64 2.16 -0.94
C PRO A 415 -5.62 3.06 0.30
N LEU A 416 -6.41 4.14 0.28
CA LEU A 416 -6.36 5.17 1.33
C LEU A 416 -7.03 4.77 2.64
N GLY A 417 -7.80 3.69 2.68
CA GLY A 417 -8.25 3.10 3.93
C GLY A 417 -7.19 2.23 4.59
N SER A 418 -6.05 2.00 3.95
CA SER A 418 -4.95 1.23 4.53
C SER A 418 -4.38 1.90 5.79
N ALA A 419 -3.79 1.08 6.64
CA ALA A 419 -2.96 1.48 7.77
C ALA A 419 -1.72 2.29 7.33
N ASP A 420 -1.39 2.20 6.04
CA ASP A 420 -0.27 2.89 5.41
C ASP A 420 -0.55 4.34 5.00
N ALA A 421 -1.82 4.74 4.93
CA ALA A 421 -2.18 6.11 4.62
C ALA A 421 -2.10 7.03 5.84
N PHE A 422 -1.69 8.28 5.64
CA PHE A 422 -1.89 9.31 6.65
C PHE A 422 -3.39 9.57 6.86
N HIS A 423 -3.80 9.63 8.13
CA HIS A 423 -5.21 9.88 8.50
C HIS A 423 -5.76 11.18 7.91
N ASP A 424 -4.93 12.24 7.83
CA ASP A 424 -5.35 13.53 7.27
C ASP A 424 -5.67 13.40 5.78
N GLY A 425 -4.71 12.95 4.95
CA GLY A 425 -4.91 12.78 3.51
C GLY A 425 -6.04 11.78 3.18
N SER A 426 -6.14 10.68 3.94
CA SER A 426 -7.23 9.72 3.81
C SER A 426 -8.59 10.33 4.10
N ASN A 427 -8.70 11.13 5.17
CA ASN A 427 -9.93 11.85 5.51
C ASN A 427 -10.34 12.82 4.40
N TYR A 428 -9.41 13.61 3.90
CA TYR A 428 -9.70 14.63 2.89
C TYR A 428 -10.15 13.97 1.57
N LEU A 429 -9.51 12.88 1.14
CA LEU A 429 -9.96 12.14 -0.03
C LEU A 429 -11.36 11.52 0.18
N ASP A 430 -11.65 10.98 1.36
CA ASP A 430 -12.99 10.44 1.69
C ASP A 430 -14.08 11.53 1.64
N GLN A 431 -13.79 12.78 2.00
CA GLN A 431 -14.72 13.90 1.80
C GLN A 431 -15.03 14.11 0.31
N VAL A 432 -14.01 14.04 -0.56
CA VAL A 432 -14.18 14.14 -2.03
C VAL A 432 -15.04 12.99 -2.55
N VAL A 433 -14.76 11.76 -2.12
CA VAL A 433 -15.52 10.56 -2.50
C VAL A 433 -16.99 10.71 -2.09
N ASN A 434 -17.26 11.13 -0.85
CA ASN A 434 -18.61 11.37 -0.36
C ASN A 434 -19.35 12.47 -1.12
N ARG A 435 -18.65 13.54 -1.52
CA ARG A 435 -19.24 14.61 -2.33
C ARG A 435 -19.64 14.09 -3.72
N TYR A 436 -18.79 13.30 -4.37
CA TYR A 436 -18.96 12.87 -5.76
C TYR A 436 -19.44 11.43 -5.93
N GLU A 437 -20.04 10.82 -4.90
CA GLU A 437 -20.49 9.41 -4.91
C GLU A 437 -21.42 9.03 -6.08
N ALA A 438 -22.19 9.99 -6.61
CA ALA A 438 -23.09 9.76 -7.75
C ALA A 438 -22.34 9.70 -9.09
N THR A 439 -21.17 10.37 -9.15
CA THR A 439 -20.31 10.51 -10.32
C THR A 439 -19.28 9.38 -10.36
N ILE A 440 -18.64 9.11 -9.22
CA ILE A 440 -17.68 8.00 -9.06
C ILE A 440 -18.44 6.67 -9.20
N ALA A 441 -17.90 5.76 -10.01
CA ALA A 441 -18.48 4.44 -10.25
C ALA A 441 -17.78 3.35 -9.44
N ALA A 442 -16.46 3.46 -9.26
CA ALA A 442 -15.62 2.60 -8.42
C ALA A 442 -14.22 3.21 -8.27
N LEU A 443 -13.50 2.78 -7.24
CA LEU A 443 -12.07 3.03 -7.06
C LEU A 443 -11.29 1.70 -7.14
N PHE A 444 -10.06 1.73 -7.67
CA PHE A 444 -9.21 0.55 -7.87
C PHE A 444 -7.79 0.80 -7.35
N PHE A 445 -7.28 -0.16 -6.60
CA PHE A 445 -5.99 -0.11 -5.92
C PHE A 445 -5.28 -1.47 -5.98
N GLY A 446 -4.01 -1.49 -5.57
CA GLY A 446 -3.19 -2.69 -5.37
C GLY A 446 -2.48 -2.63 -4.02
N HIS A 447 -1.14 -2.71 -4.02
CA HIS A 447 -0.23 -2.48 -2.90
C HIS A 447 -0.24 -3.55 -1.81
N THR A 448 -1.41 -4.02 -1.38
CA THR A 448 -1.51 -4.97 -0.27
C THR A 448 -1.16 -6.41 -0.68
N HIS A 449 -1.01 -6.65 -1.99
CA HIS A 449 -0.87 -7.95 -2.65
C HIS A 449 -2.02 -8.93 -2.39
N ASN A 450 -3.05 -8.54 -1.64
CA ASN A 450 -4.15 -9.39 -1.20
C ASN A 450 -5.43 -9.10 -2.00
N ASP A 451 -6.27 -10.13 -2.16
CA ASP A 451 -7.59 -9.97 -2.76
C ASP A 451 -8.56 -9.41 -1.71
N GLU A 452 -8.76 -8.08 -1.73
CA GLU A 452 -9.52 -7.35 -0.72
C GLU A 452 -10.38 -6.23 -1.31
N PHE A 453 -11.11 -5.54 -0.44
CA PHE A 453 -11.88 -4.35 -0.77
C PHE A 453 -12.04 -3.46 0.46
N GLN A 454 -12.38 -2.18 0.24
CA GLN A 454 -12.75 -1.25 1.29
C GLN A 454 -14.05 -0.51 0.93
N ILE A 455 -14.88 -0.25 1.93
CA ILE A 455 -16.16 0.45 1.77
C ILE A 455 -16.05 1.86 2.37
N SER A 456 -16.43 2.85 1.58
CA SER A 456 -16.59 4.24 2.04
C SER A 456 -17.99 4.45 2.61
N TYR A 457 -18.10 5.20 3.69
CA TYR A 457 -19.38 5.49 4.36
C TYR A 457 -19.59 6.99 4.51
N SER A 458 -20.84 7.44 4.36
CA SER A 458 -21.22 8.81 4.70
C SER A 458 -21.36 9.06 6.20
N ASP A 459 -21.48 7.99 6.98
CA ASP A 459 -21.41 8.03 8.44
C ASP A 459 -20.71 6.77 8.96
N TYR A 460 -19.42 6.94 9.30
CA TYR A 460 -18.55 5.89 9.82
C TYR A 460 -18.89 5.47 11.25
N GLU A 461 -19.65 6.25 12.01
CA GLU A 461 -20.09 5.86 13.36
C GLU A 461 -21.26 4.88 13.30
N ASN A 462 -22.07 4.94 12.23
CA ASN A 462 -23.25 4.11 12.04
C ASN A 462 -23.19 3.32 10.72
N ARG A 463 -22.09 2.61 10.45
CA ARG A 463 -21.87 1.86 9.19
C ARG A 463 -22.97 0.85 8.93
N ASN A 464 -23.71 1.02 7.84
CA ASN A 464 -24.79 0.13 7.40
C ASN A 464 -24.92 0.14 5.87
N SER A 465 -25.81 -0.70 5.33
CA SER A 465 -26.00 -0.82 3.87
C SER A 465 -26.53 0.47 3.21
N THR A 466 -27.28 1.30 3.94
CA THR A 466 -27.90 2.53 3.39
C THR A 466 -26.94 3.72 3.32
N ASN A 467 -25.88 3.72 4.12
CA ASN A 467 -24.88 4.79 4.14
C ASN A 467 -23.52 4.37 3.59
N ALA A 468 -23.41 3.16 3.02
CA ALA A 468 -22.29 2.75 2.18
C ALA A 468 -22.37 3.47 0.82
N VAL A 469 -21.33 4.21 0.43
CA VAL A 469 -21.39 5.16 -0.69
C VAL A 469 -20.46 4.85 -1.85
N ALA A 470 -19.33 4.19 -1.61
CA ALA A 470 -18.37 3.86 -2.67
C ALA A 470 -17.58 2.58 -2.35
N MET A 471 -17.14 1.91 -3.42
CA MET A 471 -16.28 0.73 -3.36
C MET A 471 -14.86 1.05 -3.81
N SER A 472 -13.89 0.65 -3.00
CA SER A 472 -12.48 0.55 -3.34
C SER A 472 -12.12 -0.91 -3.51
N TYR A 473 -11.90 -1.36 -4.74
CA TYR A 473 -11.45 -2.72 -5.04
C TYR A 473 -9.93 -2.79 -4.97
N ILE A 474 -9.40 -3.73 -4.19
CA ILE A 474 -7.97 -3.93 -4.04
C ILE A 474 -7.60 -5.20 -4.82
N GLY A 475 -6.82 -5.02 -5.88
CA GLY A 475 -6.33 -6.07 -6.75
C GLY A 475 -5.25 -6.89 -6.03
N PRO A 476 -5.31 -8.24 -6.07
CA PRO A 476 -4.20 -9.06 -5.64
C PRO A 476 -3.01 -8.92 -6.60
N SER A 477 -1.82 -9.29 -6.12
CA SER A 477 -0.58 -9.18 -6.89
C SER A 477 -0.44 -10.22 -8.01
N MET A 478 0.33 -9.87 -9.04
CA MET A 478 0.92 -10.86 -9.95
C MET A 478 2.17 -11.49 -9.33
N THR A 479 2.98 -10.72 -8.59
CA THR A 479 4.10 -11.32 -7.84
C THR A 479 3.60 -12.40 -6.86
N PRO A 480 4.28 -13.57 -6.76
CA PRO A 480 3.81 -14.70 -5.96
C PRO A 480 4.04 -14.54 -4.44
N THR A 481 4.55 -13.41 -3.97
CA THR A 481 4.98 -13.21 -2.57
C THR A 481 3.85 -13.23 -1.54
N SER A 482 2.58 -13.14 -1.96
CA SER A 482 1.39 -13.17 -1.07
C SER A 482 0.32 -14.18 -1.47
N GLY A 483 0.64 -15.08 -2.39
CA GLY A 483 -0.26 -16.13 -2.85
C GLY A 483 0.02 -16.51 -4.29
N HIS A 484 -0.90 -17.24 -4.92
CA HIS A 484 -0.77 -17.55 -6.34
C HIS A 484 -0.82 -16.26 -7.18
N PRO A 485 0.04 -16.11 -8.21
CA PRO A 485 -0.01 -15.00 -9.18
C PRO A 485 -1.41 -14.82 -9.73
N SER A 486 -1.85 -13.57 -9.88
CA SER A 486 -3.25 -13.31 -10.19
C SER A 486 -3.50 -12.04 -11.01
N PHE A 487 -4.63 -12.04 -11.72
CA PHE A 487 -5.26 -10.84 -12.26
C PHE A 487 -6.78 -10.95 -12.10
N ARG A 488 -7.48 -9.83 -12.21
CA ARG A 488 -8.94 -9.74 -12.10
C ARG A 488 -9.57 -9.30 -13.42
N VAL A 489 -10.82 -9.71 -13.61
CA VAL A 489 -11.71 -9.25 -14.67
C VAL A 489 -13.00 -8.76 -14.04
N TYR A 490 -13.37 -7.53 -14.34
CA TYR A 490 -14.64 -6.93 -13.94
C TYR A 490 -15.62 -7.03 -15.10
N ASP A 491 -16.79 -7.59 -14.83
CA ASP A 491 -17.97 -7.37 -15.68
C ASP A 491 -18.58 -6.03 -15.26
N VAL A 492 -18.82 -5.15 -16.23
CA VAL A 492 -19.19 -3.74 -15.99
C VAL A 492 -20.46 -3.38 -16.75
N ASP A 493 -21.39 -2.70 -16.07
CA ASP A 493 -22.59 -2.18 -16.71
C ASP A 493 -22.22 -1.12 -17.76
N PRO A 494 -22.62 -1.27 -19.03
CA PRO A 494 -22.23 -0.37 -20.10
C PRO A 494 -22.90 1.00 -20.01
N VAL A 495 -23.80 1.24 -19.03
CA VAL A 495 -24.48 2.51 -18.82
C VAL A 495 -23.97 3.24 -17.59
N THR A 496 -23.96 2.55 -16.45
CA THR A 496 -23.60 3.15 -15.17
C THR A 496 -22.11 3.00 -14.87
N PHE A 497 -21.39 2.17 -15.63
CA PHE A 497 -20.04 1.70 -15.32
C PHE A 497 -19.92 1.04 -13.94
N GLY A 498 -21.03 0.55 -13.38
CA GLY A 498 -21.05 -0.20 -12.13
C GLY A 498 -20.50 -1.59 -12.32
N ILE A 499 -19.84 -2.10 -11.28
CA ILE A 499 -19.30 -3.46 -11.29
C ILE A 499 -20.45 -4.44 -11.10
N LEU A 500 -20.59 -5.37 -12.05
CA LEU A 500 -21.61 -6.43 -12.08
C LEU A 500 -21.10 -7.73 -11.45
N ASP A 501 -19.82 -8.03 -11.68
CA ASP A 501 -19.11 -9.16 -11.08
C ASP A 501 -17.60 -8.88 -11.04
N VAL A 502 -16.89 -9.62 -10.19
CA VAL A 502 -15.42 -9.62 -10.12
C VAL A 502 -14.96 -11.08 -10.23
N THR A 503 -14.24 -11.41 -11.30
CA THR A 503 -13.64 -12.73 -11.48
C THR A 503 -12.13 -12.65 -11.28
N THR A 504 -11.59 -13.41 -10.33
CA THR A 504 -10.14 -13.52 -10.10
C THR A 504 -9.62 -14.75 -10.83
N TYR A 505 -8.57 -14.60 -11.63
CA TYR A 505 -7.81 -15.67 -12.27
C TYR A 505 -6.49 -15.86 -11.55
N ILE A 506 -6.03 -17.10 -11.43
CA ILE A 506 -4.73 -17.42 -10.82
C ILE A 506 -3.90 -18.32 -11.73
N ALA A 507 -2.58 -18.18 -11.62
CA ALA A 507 -1.64 -19.22 -11.99
C ALA A 507 -1.34 -20.08 -10.75
N ASN A 508 -1.92 -21.28 -10.68
CA ASN A 508 -1.79 -22.12 -9.50
C ASN A 508 -0.37 -22.71 -9.39
N MET A 509 0.44 -22.17 -8.48
CA MET A 509 1.82 -22.63 -8.24
C MET A 509 1.90 -24.04 -7.66
N SER A 510 0.81 -24.53 -7.07
CA SER A 510 0.72 -25.92 -6.57
C SER A 510 0.48 -26.93 -7.69
N ASP A 511 0.21 -26.49 -8.92
CA ASP A 511 0.05 -27.37 -10.07
C ASP A 511 1.41 -28.00 -10.45
N PRO A 512 1.52 -29.34 -10.55
CA PRO A 512 2.77 -30.00 -10.97
C PRO A 512 3.30 -29.52 -12.32
N ASP A 513 2.45 -29.03 -13.21
CA ASP A 513 2.82 -28.51 -14.53
C ASP A 513 3.23 -27.02 -14.50
N PHE A 514 3.13 -26.31 -13.36
CA PHE A 514 3.44 -24.88 -13.24
C PHE A 514 4.86 -24.56 -13.69
N HIS A 515 5.84 -25.39 -13.34
CA HIS A 515 7.25 -25.26 -13.73
C HIS A 515 7.61 -26.06 -14.99
N SER A 516 6.64 -26.63 -15.70
CA SER A 516 6.90 -27.39 -16.92
C SER A 516 7.27 -26.47 -18.09
N SER A 517 7.75 -27.06 -19.18
CA SER A 517 8.05 -26.33 -20.42
C SER A 517 6.82 -25.70 -21.09
N LYS A 518 5.59 -26.02 -20.64
CA LYS A 518 4.37 -25.35 -21.10
C LYS A 518 4.14 -24.00 -20.41
N GLY A 519 4.77 -23.76 -19.27
CA GLY A 519 4.52 -22.61 -18.43
C GLY A 519 3.22 -22.72 -17.61
N PRO A 520 2.89 -21.67 -16.84
CA PRO A 520 1.73 -21.66 -15.96
C PRO A 520 0.41 -21.70 -16.75
N THR A 521 -0.56 -22.46 -16.25
CA THR A 521 -1.94 -22.40 -16.75
C THR A 521 -2.76 -21.46 -15.88
N TRP A 522 -3.31 -20.41 -16.48
CA TRP A 522 -4.16 -19.44 -15.80
C TRP A 522 -5.62 -19.91 -15.82
N THR A 523 -6.24 -20.00 -14.65
CA THR A 523 -7.60 -20.52 -14.50
C THR A 523 -8.46 -19.63 -13.61
N LYS A 524 -9.77 -19.64 -13.83
CA LYS A 524 -10.73 -18.95 -12.95
C LYS A 524 -10.60 -19.53 -11.54
N TYR A 525 -10.27 -18.68 -10.57
CA TYR A 525 -10.23 -19.06 -9.17
C TYR A 525 -11.61 -18.95 -8.51
N TYR A 526 -12.26 -17.79 -8.64
CA TYR A 526 -13.66 -17.59 -8.22
C TYR A 526 -14.27 -16.37 -8.91
N SER A 527 -15.60 -16.22 -8.82
CA SER A 527 -16.29 -14.94 -9.02
C SER A 527 -16.94 -14.47 -7.72
N ALA A 528 -16.92 -13.17 -7.46
CA ALA A 528 -17.50 -12.57 -6.26
C ALA A 528 -19.01 -12.80 -6.18
N LYS A 529 -19.72 -12.68 -7.30
CA LYS A 529 -21.17 -12.93 -7.36
C LYS A 529 -21.50 -14.40 -7.11
N GLU A 530 -20.69 -15.32 -7.64
CA GLU A 530 -20.81 -16.76 -7.39
C GLU A 530 -20.57 -17.09 -5.90
N ALA A 531 -19.52 -16.54 -5.30
CA ALA A 531 -19.11 -16.86 -3.94
C ALA A 531 -20.00 -16.20 -2.86
N TYR A 532 -20.35 -14.93 -3.04
CA TYR A 532 -21.00 -14.12 -2.00
C TYR A 532 -22.48 -13.84 -2.26
N GLY A 533 -22.94 -13.90 -3.52
CA GLY A 533 -24.33 -13.63 -3.89
C GLY A 533 -25.34 -14.47 -3.10
N PRO A 534 -25.25 -15.81 -3.12
CA PRO A 534 -26.16 -16.68 -2.36
C PRO A 534 -26.14 -16.43 -0.85
N LEU A 535 -24.97 -16.07 -0.30
CA LEU A 535 -24.81 -15.79 1.14
C LEU A 535 -25.55 -14.52 1.55
N VAL A 536 -25.41 -13.45 0.76
CA VAL A 536 -26.13 -12.19 0.99
C VAL A 536 -27.64 -12.41 0.86
N VAL A 537 -28.10 -13.06 -0.22
CA VAL A 537 -29.53 -13.35 -0.44
C VAL A 537 -30.13 -14.11 0.75
N ALA A 538 -29.44 -15.14 1.25
CA ALA A 538 -29.91 -15.95 2.37
C ALA A 538 -29.97 -15.17 3.70
N SER A 539 -29.15 -14.13 3.86
CA SER A 539 -29.08 -13.30 5.07
C SER A 539 -30.09 -12.13 5.11
N THR A 540 -30.64 -11.72 3.96
CA THR A 540 -31.57 -10.58 3.86
C THR A 540 -33.02 -10.92 4.24
N THR A 541 -33.70 -10.00 4.94
CA THR A 541 -35.14 -10.14 5.28
C THR A 541 -36.05 -9.73 4.12
N ASP A 542 -37.31 -10.18 4.10
CA ASP A 542 -38.27 -10.01 2.98
C ASP A 542 -38.47 -8.56 2.48
N SER A 543 -38.21 -7.53 3.31
CA SER A 543 -38.35 -6.12 2.93
C SER A 543 -37.19 -5.56 2.09
N ASP A 544 -36.01 -6.18 2.16
CA ASP A 544 -34.80 -5.76 1.41
C ASP A 544 -34.65 -6.52 0.08
N LYS A 545 -35.54 -7.49 -0.17
CA LYS A 545 -35.54 -8.31 -1.39
C LYS A 545 -35.81 -7.51 -2.66
N LYS A 546 -36.10 -6.20 -2.61
CA LYS A 546 -36.47 -5.43 -3.81
C LYS A 546 -35.30 -5.17 -4.78
N GLU A 547 -34.05 -5.30 -4.35
CA GLU A 547 -32.85 -5.24 -5.23
C GLU A 547 -32.23 -6.61 -5.51
N VAL A 548 -32.72 -7.66 -4.86
CA VAL A 548 -32.23 -9.05 -4.95
C VAL A 548 -33.27 -10.00 -5.57
N ALA A 549 -34.52 -9.55 -5.72
CA ALA A 549 -35.63 -10.30 -6.28
C ALA A 549 -35.64 -10.21 -7.81
N ASP A 550 -34.85 -11.09 -8.42
CA ASP A 550 -35.19 -11.87 -9.62
C ASP A 550 -34.04 -12.85 -10.01
N GLY A 551 -33.14 -13.16 -9.07
CA GLY A 551 -32.04 -14.11 -9.31
C GLY A 551 -30.80 -13.49 -9.94
N GLU A 552 -30.77 -12.18 -10.14
CA GLU A 552 -29.60 -11.45 -10.65
C GLU A 552 -29.28 -10.28 -9.72
N VAL A 553 -28.17 -10.36 -8.98
CA VAL A 553 -27.55 -9.16 -8.40
C VAL A 553 -27.23 -8.22 -9.56
N ALA A 554 -27.98 -7.11 -9.67
CA ALA A 554 -27.86 -6.22 -10.83
C ALA A 554 -26.52 -5.49 -10.85
N GLU A 555 -25.97 -5.09 -9.69
CA GLU A 555 -24.62 -4.53 -9.51
C GLU A 555 -24.08 -4.93 -8.13
N LEU A 556 -22.77 -5.10 -7.99
CA LEU A 556 -22.08 -5.29 -6.70
C LEU A 556 -21.91 -3.94 -5.98
N THR A 557 -23.03 -3.36 -5.56
CA THR A 557 -23.09 -2.02 -4.93
C THR A 557 -22.34 -1.96 -3.58
N PRO A 558 -22.03 -0.76 -3.06
CA PRO A 558 -21.50 -0.63 -1.69
C PRO A 558 -22.37 -1.31 -0.62
N ALA A 559 -23.70 -1.27 -0.79
CA ALA A 559 -24.65 -1.97 0.07
C ALA A 559 -24.48 -3.50 0.01
N PHE A 560 -24.27 -4.07 -1.18
CA PHE A 560 -23.97 -5.49 -1.35
C PHE A 560 -22.74 -5.89 -0.55
N TRP A 561 -21.63 -5.16 -0.70
CA TRP A 561 -20.38 -5.48 0.00
C TRP A 561 -20.49 -5.26 1.50
N HIS A 562 -21.24 -4.26 1.96
CA HIS A 562 -21.54 -4.13 3.39
C HIS A 562 -22.29 -5.38 3.90
N ASN A 563 -23.31 -5.86 3.18
CA ASN A 563 -24.02 -7.08 3.56
C ASN A 563 -23.11 -8.32 3.51
N VAL A 564 -22.14 -8.39 2.59
CA VAL A 564 -21.10 -9.45 2.63
C VAL A 564 -20.37 -9.37 3.97
N THR A 565 -19.90 -8.20 4.39
CA THR A 565 -19.19 -8.07 5.67
C THR A 565 -20.07 -8.42 6.89
N GLU A 566 -21.38 -8.18 6.85
CA GLU A 566 -22.31 -8.64 7.91
C GLU A 566 -22.39 -10.18 7.96
N VAL A 567 -22.43 -10.84 6.81
CA VAL A 567 -22.35 -12.30 6.73
C VAL A 567 -21.01 -12.78 7.30
N LEU A 568 -19.89 -12.19 6.88
CA LEU A 568 -18.55 -12.57 7.33
C LEU A 568 -18.41 -12.47 8.86
N GLN A 569 -19.02 -11.45 9.48
CA GLN A 569 -18.97 -11.25 10.93
C GLN A 569 -19.71 -12.34 11.73
N HIS A 570 -20.69 -13.02 11.13
CA HIS A 570 -21.56 -13.97 11.82
C HIS A 570 -21.53 -15.40 11.27
N ASN A 571 -20.80 -15.64 10.17
CA ASN A 571 -20.66 -16.94 9.54
C ASN A 571 -19.18 -17.31 9.41
N SER A 572 -18.69 -18.13 10.33
CA SER A 572 -17.28 -18.54 10.39
C SER A 572 -16.82 -19.30 9.15
N THR A 573 -17.69 -20.08 8.51
CA THR A 573 -17.37 -20.76 7.24
C THR A 573 -17.14 -19.73 6.14
N ALA A 574 -18.07 -18.79 5.95
CA ALA A 574 -17.93 -17.73 4.96
C ALA A 574 -16.67 -16.88 5.20
N PHE A 575 -16.36 -16.56 6.45
CA PHE A 575 -15.14 -15.85 6.82
C PHE A 575 -13.86 -16.66 6.53
N THR A 576 -13.84 -17.95 6.87
CA THR A 576 -12.69 -18.84 6.56
C THR A 576 -12.44 -18.89 5.05
N GLU A 577 -13.50 -19.03 4.26
CA GLU A 577 -13.34 -19.05 2.80
C GLU A 577 -12.98 -17.66 2.24
N PHE A 578 -13.38 -16.56 2.89
CA PHE A 578 -12.92 -15.21 2.53
C PHE A 578 -11.41 -15.08 2.73
N LEU A 579 -10.87 -15.49 3.89
CA LEU A 579 -9.43 -15.45 4.15
C LEU A 579 -8.64 -16.31 3.15
N ALA A 580 -9.12 -17.52 2.86
CA ALA A 580 -8.51 -18.36 1.84
C ALA A 580 -8.49 -17.67 0.48
N ARG A 581 -9.55 -16.93 0.10
CA ARG A 581 -9.58 -16.17 -1.15
C ARG A 581 -8.65 -14.95 -1.13
N LYS A 582 -8.55 -14.26 0.01
CA LYS A 582 -7.67 -13.10 0.22
C LYS A 582 -6.21 -13.41 -0.14
N ARG A 583 -5.71 -14.58 0.28
CA ARG A 583 -4.37 -15.12 -0.06
C ARG A 583 -4.36 -16.13 -1.20
N ARG A 584 -5.48 -16.24 -1.94
CA ARG A 584 -5.62 -17.11 -3.12
C ARG A 584 -5.23 -18.57 -2.86
N GLY A 585 -5.54 -19.08 -1.68
CA GLY A 585 -5.29 -20.46 -1.26
C GLY A 585 -3.92 -20.69 -0.59
N TRP A 586 -3.12 -19.65 -0.39
CA TRP A 586 -1.80 -19.74 0.25
C TRP A 586 -1.87 -19.52 1.77
N HIS A 587 -1.18 -20.35 2.54
CA HIS A 587 -1.14 -20.33 4.03
C HIS A 587 -2.49 -20.46 4.76
N VAL A 588 -3.48 -21.16 4.17
CA VAL A 588 -4.80 -21.36 4.78
C VAL A 588 -4.72 -22.10 6.13
N ASP A 589 -3.80 -23.06 6.26
CA ASP A 589 -3.74 -23.99 7.38
C ASP A 589 -2.60 -23.69 8.40
N GLY A 590 -1.73 -22.71 8.12
CA GLY A 590 -0.58 -22.37 8.96
C GLY A 590 0.59 -23.37 8.88
N ASP A 591 0.65 -24.18 7.81
CA ASP A 591 1.55 -25.34 7.68
C ASP A 591 3.05 -25.02 7.65
N ASP A 592 3.44 -23.74 7.50
CA ASP A 592 4.85 -23.32 7.36
C ASP A 592 5.44 -22.69 8.62
N GLY A 593 4.79 -22.86 9.78
CA GLY A 593 5.28 -22.32 11.06
C GLY A 593 5.07 -20.82 11.22
N ASP A 594 4.17 -20.24 10.42
CA ASP A 594 3.47 -18.99 10.71
C ASP A 594 2.34 -19.30 11.70
N ASP A 595 2.52 -18.85 12.94
CA ASP A 595 1.55 -19.04 14.02
C ASP A 595 0.20 -18.35 13.73
N ASN A 596 -0.01 -17.68 12.59
CA ASN A 596 -1.22 -16.89 12.28
C ASN A 596 -1.98 -17.31 11.01
N GLY A 597 -1.94 -18.59 10.60
CA GLY A 597 -2.71 -19.08 9.44
C GLY A 597 -4.22 -18.77 9.48
N ASP A 598 -4.87 -18.72 8.31
CA ASP A 598 -6.25 -18.26 8.14
C ASP A 598 -7.25 -18.98 9.06
N LYS A 599 -7.10 -20.30 9.23
CA LYS A 599 -7.93 -21.10 10.16
C LYS A 599 -7.84 -20.61 11.60
N LYS A 600 -6.66 -20.20 12.06
CA LYS A 600 -6.49 -19.66 13.42
C LYS A 600 -7.14 -18.29 13.54
N CYS A 601 -6.96 -17.42 12.55
CA CYS A 601 -7.66 -16.13 12.50
C CYS A 601 -9.19 -16.32 12.52
N ALA A 602 -9.73 -17.20 11.69
CA ALA A 602 -11.17 -17.46 11.61
C ALA A 602 -11.78 -18.01 12.91
N SER A 603 -10.96 -18.56 13.80
CA SER A 603 -11.38 -19.00 15.15
C SER A 603 -11.31 -17.91 16.22
N SER A 604 -10.75 -16.73 15.90
CA SER A 604 -10.56 -15.60 16.80
C SER A 604 -11.57 -14.48 16.53
N GLU A 605 -12.42 -14.18 17.51
CA GLU A 605 -13.38 -13.06 17.44
C GLU A 605 -12.66 -11.71 17.21
N GLU A 606 -11.48 -11.52 17.81
CA GLU A 606 -10.65 -10.34 17.60
C GLU A 606 -10.15 -10.23 16.15
N CYS A 607 -9.75 -11.34 15.55
CA CYS A 607 -9.29 -11.34 14.16
C CYS A 607 -10.44 -11.08 13.19
N VAL A 608 -11.57 -11.77 13.37
CA VAL A 608 -12.79 -11.55 12.56
C VAL A 608 -13.23 -10.08 12.62
N SER A 609 -13.35 -9.52 13.83
CA SER A 609 -13.77 -8.13 14.01
C SER A 609 -12.78 -7.12 13.43
N THR A 610 -11.48 -7.36 13.56
CA THR A 610 -10.43 -6.50 13.00
C THR A 610 -10.45 -6.53 11.46
N GLU A 611 -10.52 -7.72 10.86
CA GLU A 611 -10.59 -7.87 9.39
C GLU A 611 -11.87 -7.25 8.82
N VAL A 612 -13.03 -7.52 9.44
CA VAL A 612 -14.29 -6.87 9.03
C VAL A 612 -14.23 -5.35 9.18
N CYS A 613 -13.59 -4.83 10.24
CA CYS A 613 -13.44 -3.39 10.39
C CYS A 613 -12.55 -2.77 9.29
N ARG A 614 -11.46 -3.45 8.90
CA ARG A 614 -10.59 -3.02 7.79
C ARG A 614 -11.37 -2.96 6.47
N LEU A 615 -12.17 -3.99 6.16
CA LEU A 615 -13.04 -3.99 4.97
C LEU A 615 -14.07 -2.85 4.99
N ARG A 616 -14.54 -2.45 6.19
CA ARG A 616 -15.46 -1.31 6.40
C ARG A 616 -14.74 0.03 6.63
N GLY A 617 -13.46 0.12 6.29
CA GLY A 617 -12.59 1.23 6.67
C GLY A 617 -11.86 1.85 5.48
N ALA A 618 -12.57 2.34 4.45
CA ALA A 618 -11.94 3.08 3.35
C ALA A 618 -11.31 4.44 3.75
N ARG A 619 -11.47 4.82 5.02
CA ARG A 619 -10.89 5.98 5.66
C ARG A 619 -9.97 5.50 6.79
N SER A 620 -8.69 5.82 6.74
CA SER A 620 -7.66 5.07 7.49
C SER A 620 -7.78 5.22 9.01
N GLN A 621 -8.29 6.34 9.54
CA GLN A 621 -8.55 6.47 10.97
C GLN A 621 -9.69 5.55 11.48
N ASP A 622 -10.49 4.99 10.57
CA ASP A 622 -11.66 4.15 10.84
C ASP A 622 -11.43 2.67 10.54
N ASN A 623 -10.25 2.30 10.05
CA ASN A 623 -9.90 0.93 9.62
C ASN A 623 -9.54 -0.01 10.79
N CYS A 624 -9.72 0.43 12.04
CA CYS A 624 -9.37 -0.27 13.28
C CYS A 624 -7.91 -0.77 13.37
N ALA A 625 -7.00 -0.28 12.53
CA ALA A 625 -5.59 -0.57 12.67
C ALA A 625 -5.04 0.24 13.85
N HIS A 626 -4.62 -0.45 14.92
CA HIS A 626 -3.96 0.19 16.04
C HIS A 626 -2.44 0.24 15.81
N PRO A 627 -1.77 1.35 16.16
CA PRO A 627 -0.32 1.37 16.19
C PRO A 627 0.15 0.45 17.32
N GLY A 628 0.57 -0.76 16.96
CA GLY A 628 1.10 -1.73 17.90
C GLY A 628 2.51 -1.34 18.35
N SER A 629 2.78 -1.39 19.66
CA SER A 629 4.13 -1.16 20.18
C SER A 629 5.08 -2.24 19.68
N ARG A 630 6.03 -1.89 18.80
CA ARG A 630 7.12 -2.81 18.40
C ARG A 630 8.17 -3.00 19.52
N LEU A 631 8.06 -2.22 20.60
CA LEU A 631 8.87 -2.31 21.83
C LEU A 631 8.46 -3.42 22.80
N GLY A 632 7.22 -3.90 22.76
CA GLY A 632 6.61 -4.72 23.83
C GLY A 632 7.27 -6.08 24.10
N ARG A 633 8.18 -6.54 23.22
CA ARG A 633 8.87 -7.83 23.39
C ARG A 633 10.37 -7.77 23.18
N VAL A 634 10.97 -6.58 23.21
CA VAL A 634 12.42 -6.44 23.51
C VAL A 634 12.59 -6.44 25.04
N GLY A 635 12.20 -7.57 25.65
CA GLY A 635 12.44 -8.00 27.04
C GLY A 635 12.64 -6.96 28.14
N LEU A 636 11.55 -6.60 28.86
CA LEU A 636 11.63 -6.18 30.27
C LEU A 636 11.17 -7.27 31.27
N ASN A 637 10.60 -8.40 30.81
CA ASN A 637 10.05 -9.45 31.69
C ASN A 637 10.65 -10.85 31.50
N GLY A 638 11.97 -10.97 31.30
CA GLY A 638 12.71 -12.23 31.51
C GLY A 638 12.36 -13.45 30.62
N ARG A 639 11.41 -13.35 29.68
CA ARG A 639 11.00 -14.46 28.79
C ARG A 639 11.96 -14.74 27.62
N MET A 640 12.97 -13.89 27.40
CA MET A 640 13.98 -14.08 26.34
C MET A 640 15.18 -14.96 26.72
N ALA A 641 15.22 -15.51 27.93
CA ALA A 641 16.23 -16.51 28.28
C ALA A 641 15.86 -17.88 27.68
N GLY A 642 15.98 -18.03 26.35
CA GLY A 642 15.82 -19.33 25.67
C GLY A 642 15.23 -19.34 24.26
N MET A 643 14.87 -18.20 23.67
CA MET A 643 14.33 -18.15 22.29
C MET A 643 15.45 -18.17 21.24
N SER A 644 15.23 -18.85 20.11
CA SER A 644 16.11 -18.76 18.94
C SER A 644 15.87 -17.45 18.17
N ILE A 645 16.87 -17.00 17.42
CA ILE A 645 16.81 -15.79 16.57
C ILE A 645 15.68 -15.87 15.53
N GLU A 646 15.38 -17.06 15.01
CA GLU A 646 14.25 -17.28 14.09
C GLU A 646 12.88 -17.13 14.77
N ALA A 647 12.79 -17.41 16.07
CA ALA A 647 11.58 -17.15 16.85
C ALA A 647 11.43 -15.65 17.18
N TRP A 648 12.54 -14.91 17.31
CA TRP A 648 12.55 -13.46 17.50
C TRP A 648 12.15 -12.71 16.22
N ARG A 649 12.71 -13.09 15.06
CA ARG A 649 12.31 -12.54 13.74
C ARG A 649 10.82 -12.75 13.47
N ARG A 650 10.30 -13.95 13.73
CA ARG A 650 8.86 -14.25 13.57
C ARG A 650 7.97 -13.42 14.50
N ASP A 651 8.35 -13.23 15.76
CA ASP A 651 7.53 -12.49 16.73
C ASP A 651 7.56 -10.96 16.54
N PHE A 652 8.69 -10.40 16.07
CA PHE A 652 8.83 -8.96 15.75
C PHE A 652 8.02 -8.57 14.51
N VAL A 653 7.96 -9.45 13.51
CA VAL A 653 7.17 -9.27 12.28
C VAL A 653 5.68 -9.56 12.50
N ALA A 654 5.31 -10.55 13.32
CA ALA A 654 3.93 -11.04 13.43
C ALA A 654 2.96 -10.17 14.26
N HIS A 655 3.42 -9.19 15.05
CA HIS A 655 2.56 -8.47 16.03
C HIS A 655 2.75 -6.95 16.11
N GLY A 656 3.50 -6.35 15.18
CA GLY A 656 3.43 -4.91 14.92
C GLY A 656 2.23 -4.61 14.02
N MET A 657 1.87 -3.33 13.86
CA MET A 657 0.99 -2.91 12.76
C MET A 657 1.56 -3.51 11.46
N MET A 658 0.87 -4.51 10.89
CA MET A 658 1.29 -5.20 9.67
C MET A 658 1.28 -4.16 8.56
N ASP A 659 2.46 -3.72 8.13
CA ASP A 659 2.59 -2.95 6.89
C ASP A 659 2.03 -3.82 5.76
N GLN A 660 1.23 -3.22 4.88
CA GLN A 660 0.52 -4.00 3.85
C GLN A 660 1.43 -4.34 2.67
N CYS A 661 2.52 -3.60 2.50
CA CYS A 661 3.65 -3.88 1.60
C CYS A 661 4.98 -3.60 2.34
N GLU A 662 6.10 -4.09 1.80
CA GLU A 662 7.49 -4.12 2.32
C GLU A 662 7.86 -3.19 3.50
N VAL A 663 8.68 -3.71 4.41
CA VAL A 663 9.21 -3.00 5.57
C VAL A 663 10.56 -2.32 5.27
N SER A 664 10.64 -0.99 5.40
CA SER A 664 11.91 -0.25 5.34
C SER A 664 12.92 -0.73 6.41
N VAL A 665 14.12 -1.10 5.96
CA VAL A 665 15.24 -1.47 6.84
C VAL A 665 15.72 -0.29 7.68
N VAL A 666 15.68 0.93 7.14
CA VAL A 666 16.03 2.15 7.88
C VAL A 666 15.07 2.34 9.04
N ARG A 667 13.78 2.14 8.82
CA ARG A 667 12.76 2.23 9.86
C ARG A 667 13.01 1.22 10.99
N ASP A 668 13.24 -0.05 10.66
CA ASP A 668 13.49 -1.08 11.65
C ASP A 668 14.80 -0.84 12.41
N THR A 669 15.81 -0.29 11.74
CA THR A 669 17.08 0.13 12.34
C THR A 669 16.86 1.26 13.35
N LEU A 670 16.10 2.30 12.99
CA LEU A 670 15.77 3.41 13.90
C LEU A 670 14.98 2.94 15.13
N ALA A 671 14.00 2.04 14.92
CA ALA A 671 13.24 1.45 16.01
C ALA A 671 14.15 0.65 16.96
N ALA A 672 15.03 -0.21 16.42
CA ALA A 672 15.97 -1.03 17.19
C ALA A 672 16.96 -0.18 18.00
N VAL A 673 17.57 0.83 17.39
CA VAL A 673 18.54 1.73 18.04
C VAL A 673 17.88 2.51 19.18
N GLY A 674 16.66 3.03 18.98
CA GLY A 674 15.91 3.72 20.04
C GLY A 674 15.67 2.85 21.28
N VAL A 675 15.42 1.55 21.11
CA VAL A 675 15.25 0.60 22.23
C VAL A 675 16.51 0.50 23.07
N VAL A 676 17.67 0.42 22.40
CA VAL A 676 18.94 0.14 23.05
C VAL A 676 19.43 1.34 23.86
N VAL A 677 19.28 2.56 23.34
CA VAL A 677 19.63 3.78 24.06
C VAL A 677 18.85 3.87 25.39
N ARG A 678 17.55 3.55 25.38
CA ARG A 678 16.71 3.54 26.59
C ARG A 678 17.11 2.47 27.60
N ALA A 679 17.51 1.28 27.14
CA ALA A 679 17.99 0.20 28.02
C ALA A 679 19.30 0.56 28.74
N LEU A 680 20.07 1.49 28.17
CA LEU A 680 21.32 2.02 28.74
C LEU A 680 21.08 3.24 29.64
N ALA A 681 20.12 4.12 29.29
CA ALA A 681 19.75 5.29 30.08
C ALA A 681 18.99 4.95 31.38
N GLY A 682 18.38 3.76 31.45
CA GLY A 682 17.71 3.24 32.65
C GLY A 682 18.61 2.51 33.65
N ARG A 683 19.95 2.61 33.52
CA ARG A 683 20.93 2.03 34.46
C ARG A 683 21.65 3.07 35.29
#